data_AF-A0A2U9BZN0-F1
#
_entry.id   AF-A0A2U9BZN0-F1
#
_cell.length_a   1.000
_cell.length_b   1.000
_cell.length_c   1.000
_cell.angle_alpha   90.00
_cell.angle_beta   90.00
_cell.angle_gamma   90.00
#
_symmetry.space_group_name_H-M   'P 1'
#
loop_
_entity.id
_entity.type
_entity.pdbx_description
1 polymer ?
#
loop_
_entity_poly.entity_id
_entity_poly.type
_entity_poly.pdbx_seq_one_letter_code
_entity_poly.pdbx_strand_id
1 'polypeptide(L)'
;MITTIKVISASSDFFKSLRERPASSASQTSTVVNERLSELVRMFKERTEKAKEKLIDPDSSDEDSVVTSPPQPAQPGAKLPDGKEARAGPSGGGGGGEEGGGGGGVESEAEEEQARGCCKVNAPRWIRACVRYRFPASIDPFTNLMYVLWMFLVSLAWNWNVWFIPVRWAFPYQTPDNIYYWLLTDYLCDLVYILDITIFQPRLQFIRGGDIVCDKKEMRKNYMKTKRFRFDVASLVPLELFYFKTGINPLLRLPRLLKINSFFEFNERLEAILTKAYVYRVIRTTTYLLYCLHCNACLYYWGSAFTGLGSTKWVYNGKGNSYIRCYYFAVKTLITIGGLPDPTTLFEIVFQLINYFVGVFAFSIMIGQMRDVVGAATAGQTYYRTCMDNTIKYMSSYRIPKDVQNRVKTWYNYTWQSQGMLDEQELLTQLPDKMRLDIAIDVNYSIVSKVPLFQGCDRQMIFDMLKSLRSVVYLPGDYVCKKGEVGREMYIIKAGEVQVVGGPDGKTVFVTLRAGSVFGEISLLSVGGGNRRTANVIAHGFANLFILDKKDLNEILVHYPESKKLLRKKARKMLTKGKKPDPKENAKEPPRPPVAAAARKETPKLLRAALEMTERTSGLKGALAGVKEKTNKSFVSLQETLSRVLCPDLQLGSNEPDEQLDKLRNPTSHKPKNTKMNWERRL
;
A
#
# COMPACT_ATOMS: atom_id res chain seq x y z
N MET A 1 59.06 -10.03 -14.96
CA MET A 1 58.89 -11.44 -14.57
C MET A 1 58.54 -11.62 -13.10
N ILE A 2 59.38 -11.22 -12.12
CA ILE A 2 59.14 -11.49 -10.69
C ILE A 2 57.78 -10.95 -10.19
N THR A 3 57.35 -9.76 -10.64
CA THR A 3 56.05 -9.17 -10.31
C THR A 3 54.87 -10.03 -10.79
N THR A 4 54.99 -10.67 -11.96
CA THR A 4 53.96 -11.53 -12.56
C THR A 4 53.73 -12.79 -11.74
N ILE A 5 54.81 -13.36 -11.17
CA ILE A 5 54.73 -14.57 -10.33
C ILE A 5 54.00 -14.29 -9.01
N LYS A 6 54.19 -13.11 -8.41
CA LYS A 6 53.44 -12.70 -7.20
C LYS A 6 51.94 -12.59 -7.44
N VAL A 7 51.51 -12.10 -8.61
CA VAL A 7 50.08 -12.04 -8.98
C VAL A 7 49.48 -13.45 -9.15
N ILE A 8 50.22 -14.40 -9.72
CA ILE A 8 49.77 -15.78 -9.88
C ILE A 8 49.67 -16.50 -8.51
N SER A 9 50.64 -16.27 -7.60
CA SER A 9 50.57 -16.82 -6.23
C SER A 9 49.36 -16.28 -5.47
N ALA A 10 49.11 -14.97 -5.50
CA ALA A 10 47.94 -14.37 -4.86
C ALA A 10 46.61 -14.91 -5.44
N SER A 11 46.57 -15.21 -6.74
CA SER A 11 45.42 -15.83 -7.39
C SER A 11 45.20 -17.29 -6.93
N SER A 12 46.28 -18.06 -6.74
CA SER A 12 46.22 -19.42 -6.16
C SER A 12 45.56 -19.42 -4.78
N ASP A 13 45.97 -18.51 -3.89
CA ASP A 13 45.46 -18.48 -2.53
C ASP A 13 44.03 -17.90 -2.46
N PHE A 14 43.67 -16.99 -3.38
CA PHE A 14 42.29 -16.58 -3.61
C PHE A 14 41.40 -17.75 -4.07
N PHE A 15 41.88 -18.62 -4.96
CA PHE A 15 41.16 -19.83 -5.37
C PHE A 15 41.09 -20.92 -4.30
N LYS A 16 42.04 -20.99 -3.35
CA LYS A 16 41.90 -21.81 -2.13
C LYS A 16 40.81 -21.27 -1.21
N SER A 17 40.80 -19.95 -0.97
CA SER A 17 39.75 -19.28 -0.19
C SER A 17 38.34 -19.52 -0.75
N LEU A 18 38.20 -19.57 -2.08
CA LEU A 18 36.94 -19.93 -2.75
C LEU A 18 36.52 -21.42 -2.61
N ARG A 19 37.37 -22.30 -2.08
CA ARG A 19 37.02 -23.72 -1.88
C ARG A 19 36.33 -24.00 -0.54
N GLU A 20 36.54 -23.16 0.45
CA GLU A 20 35.76 -23.14 1.69
C GLU A 20 34.56 -22.22 1.50
N ARG A 21 33.38 -22.80 1.28
CA ARG A 21 32.14 -22.02 1.15
C ARG A 21 31.85 -21.29 2.48
N PRO A 22 31.77 -19.95 2.51
CA PRO A 22 31.13 -19.29 3.64
C PRO A 22 29.69 -19.79 3.74
N ALA A 23 29.28 -20.21 4.93
CA ALA A 23 27.95 -20.75 5.17
C ALA A 23 26.89 -19.68 4.80
N SER A 24 25.85 -20.08 4.07
CA SER A 24 24.82 -19.19 3.54
C SER A 24 24.26 -18.24 4.61
N SER A 25 23.92 -17.00 4.26
CA SER A 25 23.29 -16.05 5.19
C SER A 25 22.02 -16.62 5.84
N ALA A 26 21.26 -17.46 5.11
CA ALA A 26 20.13 -18.19 5.67
C ALA A 26 20.51 -19.18 6.78
N SER A 27 21.72 -19.76 6.73
CA SER A 27 22.23 -20.65 7.77
C SER A 27 22.69 -19.90 9.02
N GLN A 28 23.30 -18.71 8.88
CA GLN A 28 23.68 -17.88 10.02
C GLN A 28 22.44 -17.34 10.77
N THR A 29 21.39 -16.95 10.05
CA THR A 29 20.10 -16.63 10.68
C THR A 29 19.51 -17.85 11.39
N SER A 30 19.62 -19.05 10.80
CA SER A 30 19.15 -20.30 11.41
C SER A 30 19.92 -20.67 12.69
N THR A 31 21.24 -20.49 12.74
CA THR A 31 22.01 -20.75 13.97
C THR A 31 21.65 -19.76 15.07
N VAL A 32 21.59 -18.46 14.77
CA VAL A 32 21.19 -17.42 15.75
C VAL A 32 19.76 -17.64 16.26
N VAL A 33 18.84 -18.07 15.41
CA VAL A 33 17.48 -18.43 15.82
C VAL A 33 17.48 -19.67 16.73
N ASN A 34 18.27 -20.71 16.43
CA ASN A 34 18.37 -21.90 17.29
C ASN A 34 19.08 -21.62 18.63
N GLU A 35 20.08 -20.74 18.67
CA GLU A 35 20.69 -20.26 19.91
C GLU A 35 19.66 -19.52 20.78
N ARG A 36 18.87 -18.62 20.20
CA ARG A 36 17.78 -17.95 20.93
C ARG A 36 16.66 -18.90 21.35
N LEU A 37 16.32 -19.90 20.52
CA LEU A 37 15.31 -20.90 20.86
C LEU A 37 15.76 -21.79 22.03
N SER A 38 17.03 -22.24 22.03
CA SER A 38 17.60 -23.05 23.11
C SER A 38 17.83 -22.24 24.39
N GLU A 39 18.21 -20.97 24.29
CA GLU A 39 18.25 -20.03 25.43
C GLU A 39 16.86 -19.84 26.06
N LEU A 40 15.82 -19.65 25.24
CA LEU A 40 14.43 -19.58 25.69
C LEU A 40 13.97 -20.88 26.35
N VAL A 41 14.24 -22.05 25.74
CA VAL A 41 13.91 -23.36 26.30
C VAL A 41 14.62 -23.60 27.63
N ARG A 42 15.89 -23.17 27.78
CA ARG A 42 16.61 -23.21 29.06
C ARG A 42 15.92 -22.34 30.12
N MET A 43 15.61 -21.07 29.81
CA MET A 43 14.92 -20.17 30.75
C MET A 43 13.52 -20.66 31.13
N PHE A 44 12.80 -21.31 30.20
CA PHE A 44 11.54 -21.98 30.53
C PHE A 44 11.78 -23.17 31.46
N LYS A 45 12.77 -24.04 31.18
CA LYS A 45 13.09 -25.19 32.03
C LYS A 45 13.50 -24.76 33.44
N GLU A 46 14.34 -23.73 33.59
CA GLU A 46 14.70 -23.16 34.91
C GLU A 46 13.47 -22.63 35.68
N ARG A 47 12.51 -22.03 34.99
CA ARG A 47 11.24 -21.59 35.61
C ARG A 47 10.35 -22.77 36.00
N THR A 48 10.29 -23.82 35.19
CA THR A 48 9.50 -25.02 35.50
C THR A 48 10.13 -25.79 36.67
N GLU A 49 11.45 -25.93 36.71
CA GLU A 49 12.13 -26.56 37.85
C GLU A 49 11.99 -25.69 39.12
N LYS A 50 12.18 -24.35 39.07
CA LYS A 50 11.91 -23.49 40.24
C LYS A 50 10.46 -23.49 40.71
N ALA A 51 9.50 -23.63 39.80
CA ALA A 51 8.09 -23.81 40.16
C ALA A 51 7.81 -25.18 40.78
N LYS A 52 8.55 -26.21 40.36
CA LYS A 52 8.46 -27.60 40.86
C LYS A 52 9.18 -27.76 42.21
N GLU A 53 10.32 -27.12 42.42
CA GLU A 53 10.97 -26.99 43.73
C GLU A 53 10.00 -26.32 44.74
N LYS A 54 9.37 -25.20 44.35
CA LYS A 54 8.30 -24.53 45.12
C LYS A 54 6.98 -25.33 45.28
N LEU A 55 6.88 -26.52 44.68
CA LEU A 55 5.77 -27.46 44.87
C LEU A 55 6.21 -28.75 45.60
N ILE A 56 7.51 -28.90 45.85
CA ILE A 56 8.10 -30.05 46.56
C ILE A 56 8.42 -29.67 48.02
N ASP A 57 8.83 -28.42 48.27
CA ASP A 57 9.07 -27.89 49.61
C ASP A 57 8.10 -26.73 49.90
N PRO A 58 7.00 -26.97 50.65
CA PRO A 58 6.02 -25.96 51.01
C PRO A 58 6.27 -25.29 52.37
N ASP A 59 7.29 -25.69 53.14
CA ASP A 59 7.36 -25.41 54.58
C ASP A 59 8.79 -25.08 55.06
N SER A 60 9.37 -24.01 54.51
CA SER A 60 10.52 -23.30 55.08
C SER A 60 10.19 -21.81 55.26
N SER A 61 9.93 -21.42 56.51
CA SER A 61 9.57 -20.06 56.91
C SER A 61 10.77 -19.11 56.97
N ASP A 62 10.48 -17.81 56.97
CA ASP A 62 11.40 -16.67 56.95
C ASP A 62 12.54 -16.70 57.99
N GLU A 63 13.70 -16.12 57.64
CA GLU A 63 14.33 -14.99 58.36
C GLU A 63 15.58 -14.43 57.61
N ASP A 64 15.97 -13.20 57.97
CA ASP A 64 17.28 -12.52 57.80
C ASP A 64 18.04 -12.40 56.43
N SER A 65 17.66 -11.36 55.68
CA SER A 65 18.39 -10.08 55.49
C SER A 65 19.88 -9.94 55.01
N VAL A 66 20.12 -8.78 54.34
CA VAL A 66 21.38 -8.05 54.05
C VAL A 66 22.50 -8.64 53.13
N VAL A 67 22.53 -8.14 51.89
CA VAL A 67 23.75 -7.53 51.27
C VAL A 67 23.34 -6.25 50.51
N THR A 68 24.23 -5.26 50.43
CA THR A 68 23.94 -3.86 50.06
C THR A 68 23.97 -3.53 48.56
N SER A 69 23.46 -2.34 48.22
CA SER A 69 23.74 -1.61 46.97
C SER A 69 24.23 -0.19 47.30
N PRO A 70 25.13 0.42 46.49
CA PRO A 70 25.83 1.65 46.85
C PRO A 70 24.95 2.93 46.79
N PRO A 71 25.30 3.98 47.55
CA PRO A 71 24.39 5.10 47.85
C PRO A 71 24.37 6.23 46.82
N GLN A 72 23.31 7.05 46.89
CA GLN A 72 23.26 8.41 46.34
C GLN A 72 22.80 9.40 47.43
N PRO A 73 23.25 10.68 47.46
CA PRO A 73 23.08 11.54 48.63
C PRO A 73 21.64 12.02 48.89
N ALA A 74 21.32 12.26 50.16
CA ALA A 74 19.99 12.68 50.62
C ALA A 74 19.86 14.21 50.80
N GLN A 75 18.61 14.68 50.90
CA GLN A 75 18.23 15.94 51.55
C GLN A 75 17.28 15.65 52.74
N PRO A 76 17.20 16.50 53.79
CA PRO A 76 16.68 16.09 55.10
C PRO A 76 15.33 16.70 55.54
N GLY A 77 14.59 15.96 56.37
CA GLY A 77 13.57 16.47 57.31
C GLY A 77 12.13 16.56 56.79
N ALA A 78 11.08 16.41 57.62
CA ALA A 78 11.02 16.10 59.06
C ALA A 78 9.72 15.32 59.42
N LYS A 79 9.43 15.10 60.72
CA LYS A 79 8.44 14.13 61.23
C LYS A 79 7.03 14.68 61.54
N LEU A 80 6.08 13.73 61.57
CA LEU A 80 4.80 13.64 62.31
C LEU A 80 4.88 14.08 63.81
N PRO A 81 3.76 14.36 64.55
CA PRO A 81 2.64 13.41 64.73
C PRO A 81 1.18 13.90 65.04
N ASP A 82 0.26 12.93 64.87
CA ASP A 82 -0.96 12.56 65.63
C ASP A 82 -2.16 13.49 65.95
N GLY A 83 -3.36 12.86 65.93
CA GLY A 83 -4.63 13.36 66.46
C GLY A 83 -5.85 12.47 66.07
N LYS A 84 -6.57 11.90 67.04
CA LYS A 84 -7.91 11.23 66.88
C LYS A 84 -9.01 12.27 67.29
N GLU A 85 -10.31 12.16 67.07
CA GLU A 85 -11.35 11.10 67.21
C GLU A 85 -12.63 11.53 66.40
N ALA A 86 -13.85 11.05 66.65
CA ALA A 86 -14.43 9.73 66.32
C ALA A 86 -15.98 9.82 66.16
N ARG A 87 -16.56 9.07 65.19
CA ARG A 87 -17.97 8.62 65.01
C ARG A 87 -19.17 9.39 65.62
N ALA A 88 -20.19 9.66 64.77
CA ALA A 88 -21.60 9.24 64.99
C ALA A 88 -22.48 9.37 63.70
N GLY A 89 -23.61 8.64 63.66
CA GLY A 89 -24.77 8.82 62.74
C GLY A 89 -26.08 8.74 63.57
N PRO A 90 -27.27 8.33 63.06
CA PRO A 90 -27.60 7.76 61.73
C PRO A 90 -28.99 8.20 61.13
N SER A 91 -29.46 7.50 60.06
CA SER A 91 -30.85 7.42 59.53
C SER A 91 -31.46 8.66 58.80
N GLY A 92 -32.43 8.55 57.87
CA GLY A 92 -33.06 7.37 57.23
C GLY A 92 -34.19 7.73 56.22
N GLY A 93 -34.67 6.76 55.40
CA GLY A 93 -35.71 6.93 54.34
C GLY A 93 -35.17 7.44 52.99
N GLY A 94 -35.71 7.16 51.79
CA GLY A 94 -36.94 6.44 51.36
C GLY A 94 -37.97 7.40 50.71
N GLY A 95 -38.58 7.18 49.53
CA GLY A 95 -38.45 6.15 48.47
C GLY A 95 -39.49 6.39 47.34
N GLY A 96 -39.34 5.76 46.16
CA GLY A 96 -40.22 5.98 44.97
C GLY A 96 -39.92 7.29 44.19
N GLY A 97 -40.47 7.53 42.98
CA GLY A 97 -41.25 6.67 42.09
C GLY A 97 -41.60 7.37 40.74
N GLU A 98 -41.45 6.61 39.64
CA GLU A 98 -42.14 6.64 38.33
C GLU A 98 -42.51 7.92 37.52
N GLU A 99 -42.23 7.83 36.20
CA GLU A 99 -42.95 8.36 35.02
C GLU A 99 -43.24 9.89 34.83
N GLY A 100 -43.72 10.24 33.63
CA GLY A 100 -44.22 11.59 33.28
C GLY A 100 -43.41 12.33 32.19
N GLY A 101 -43.59 11.97 30.91
CA GLY A 101 -42.91 12.66 29.80
C GLY A 101 -43.69 13.84 29.20
N GLY A 102 -43.07 14.54 28.23
CA GLY A 102 -43.83 15.14 27.11
C GLY A 102 -43.79 16.67 26.91
N GLY A 103 -42.74 17.15 26.23
CA GLY A 103 -42.87 18.12 25.13
C GLY A 103 -43.22 19.60 25.44
N GLY A 104 -43.21 20.40 24.37
CA GLY A 104 -43.53 21.84 24.40
C GLY A 104 -42.28 22.74 24.41
N GLY A 105 -42.36 23.85 23.66
CA GLY A 105 -41.36 24.91 23.59
C GLY A 105 -42.07 26.25 23.35
N VAL A 106 -41.42 27.18 22.61
CA VAL A 106 -41.85 28.60 22.46
C VAL A 106 -41.59 29.33 23.80
N GLU A 107 -40.67 30.30 23.90
CA GLU A 107 -40.71 31.68 23.34
C GLU A 107 -41.99 32.42 23.78
N SER A 108 -41.99 33.69 24.20
CA SER A 108 -40.92 34.66 24.44
C SER A 108 -41.23 35.36 25.81
N GLU A 109 -40.74 36.52 26.24
CA GLU A 109 -39.94 37.57 25.59
C GLU A 109 -38.90 38.16 26.57
N ALA A 110 -38.62 39.45 26.43
CA ALA A 110 -37.52 40.21 27.01
C ALA A 110 -38.02 41.37 27.88
N GLU A 111 -37.19 41.83 28.81
CA GLU A 111 -37.00 43.27 29.04
C GLU A 111 -35.54 43.54 29.43
N GLU A 112 -35.08 44.79 29.29
CA GLU A 112 -33.67 45.12 29.10
C GLU A 112 -33.19 46.23 30.04
N GLU A 113 -32.03 46.07 30.68
CA GLU A 113 -31.29 47.19 31.26
C GLU A 113 -29.78 47.14 30.92
N GLN A 114 -29.36 48.13 30.14
CA GLN A 114 -27.96 48.44 29.80
C GLN A 114 -27.41 49.50 30.78
N ALA A 115 -26.12 49.73 30.96
CA ALA A 115 -24.89 48.94 30.82
C ALA A 115 -23.71 49.79 31.33
N ARG A 116 -22.63 49.17 31.85
CA ARG A 116 -21.28 49.76 32.04
C ARG A 116 -20.29 48.65 32.40
N GLY A 117 -19.09 48.53 31.83
CA GLY A 117 -18.52 49.28 30.70
C GLY A 117 -17.00 49.13 30.61
N CYS A 118 -16.49 48.05 30.02
CA CYS A 118 -15.07 47.93 29.66
C CYS A 118 -14.85 47.00 28.45
N CYS A 119 -13.86 47.29 27.61
CA CYS A 119 -13.81 46.86 26.22
C CYS A 119 -13.43 45.38 26.02
N LYS A 120 -14.43 44.51 25.82
CA LYS A 120 -14.20 43.17 25.22
C LYS A 120 -13.92 43.31 23.72
N VAL A 121 -12.64 43.32 23.35
CA VAL A 121 -12.20 43.24 21.94
C VAL A 121 -12.75 41.94 21.34
N ASN A 122 -13.70 42.08 20.42
CA ASN A 122 -14.49 40.97 19.91
C ASN A 122 -13.69 40.20 18.83
N ALA A 123 -12.84 39.25 19.27
CA ALA A 123 -11.94 38.53 18.38
C ALA A 123 -12.70 37.92 17.16
N PRO A 124 -12.25 38.19 15.92
CA PRO A 124 -13.00 37.86 14.70
C PRO A 124 -13.28 36.35 14.55
N ARG A 125 -14.31 36.01 13.77
CA ARG A 125 -14.83 34.64 13.64
C ARG A 125 -13.75 33.61 13.28
N TRP A 126 -12.73 33.98 12.49
CA TRP A 126 -11.63 33.08 12.14
C TRP A 126 -10.73 32.75 13.34
N ILE A 127 -10.34 33.72 14.19
CA ILE A 127 -9.62 33.44 15.44
C ILE A 127 -10.47 32.56 16.35
N ARG A 128 -11.79 32.82 16.43
CA ARG A 128 -12.73 32.00 17.21
C ARG A 128 -12.87 30.57 16.67
N ALA A 129 -12.66 30.36 15.37
CA ALA A 129 -12.58 29.03 14.74
C ALA A 129 -11.23 28.35 14.99
N CYS A 130 -10.10 29.07 14.91
CA CYS A 130 -8.78 28.56 15.28
C CYS A 130 -8.71 28.16 16.76
N VAL A 131 -9.39 28.89 17.66
CA VAL A 131 -9.53 28.54 19.08
C VAL A 131 -10.46 27.33 19.29
N ARG A 132 -11.42 27.08 18.38
CA ARG A 132 -12.20 25.83 18.35
C ARG A 132 -11.42 24.64 17.78
N TYR A 133 -10.35 24.87 17.00
CA TYR A 133 -9.32 23.87 16.70
C TYR A 133 -8.47 23.60 17.95
N ARG A 134 -9.07 22.92 18.93
CA ARG A 134 -8.42 22.50 20.16
C ARG A 134 -7.36 21.45 19.83
N PHE A 135 -6.11 21.88 19.63
CA PHE A 135 -4.97 21.02 19.34
C PHE A 135 -5.00 19.74 20.21
N PRO A 136 -4.87 18.55 19.61
CA PRO A 136 -5.06 17.29 20.31
C PRO A 136 -4.14 17.17 21.54
N ALA A 137 -4.68 16.50 22.56
CA ALA A 137 -4.05 16.41 23.88
C ALA A 137 -2.78 15.53 23.87
N SER A 138 -2.81 14.47 23.06
CA SER A 138 -1.69 13.64 22.64
C SER A 138 -1.80 13.42 21.12
N ILE A 139 -0.68 13.19 20.45
CA ILE A 139 -0.59 12.98 19.00
C ILE A 139 -0.09 11.55 18.78
N ASP A 140 -0.89 10.71 18.13
CA ASP A 140 -0.38 9.44 17.60
C ASP A 140 0.61 9.76 16.47
N PRO A 141 1.89 9.34 16.56
CA PRO A 141 2.85 9.54 15.49
C PRO A 141 2.51 8.77 14.20
N PHE A 142 1.76 7.66 14.26
CA PHE A 142 1.61 6.74 13.12
C PHE A 142 0.46 7.08 12.18
N THR A 143 -0.77 7.25 12.68
CA THR A 143 -1.97 7.48 11.84
C THR A 143 -2.29 8.94 11.57
N ASN A 144 -1.71 9.88 12.34
CA ASN A 144 -2.21 11.25 12.36
C ASN A 144 -1.66 12.12 11.20
N LEU A 145 -2.47 12.26 10.13
CA LEU A 145 -2.12 13.05 8.94
C LEU A 145 -1.77 14.51 9.25
N MET A 146 -2.35 15.13 10.29
CA MET A 146 -2.00 16.50 10.71
C MET A 146 -0.56 16.59 11.22
N TYR A 147 -0.06 15.55 11.90
CA TYR A 147 1.35 15.49 12.30
C TYR A 147 2.28 15.32 11.09
N VAL A 148 1.89 14.54 10.08
CA VAL A 148 2.66 14.40 8.83
C VAL A 148 2.73 15.72 8.07
N LEU A 149 1.63 16.49 8.02
CA LEU A 149 1.60 17.85 7.45
C LEU A 149 2.45 18.84 8.26
N TRP A 150 2.50 18.72 9.59
CA TRP A 150 3.43 19.49 10.41
C TRP A 150 4.90 19.14 10.11
N MET A 151 5.21 17.84 10.05
CA MET A 151 6.55 17.35 9.73
C MET A 151 7.00 17.73 8.31
N PHE A 152 6.07 17.92 7.37
CA PHE A 152 6.38 18.53 6.06
C PHE A 152 6.88 19.97 6.20
N LEU A 153 6.27 20.80 7.08
CA LEU A 153 6.74 22.18 7.32
C LEU A 153 8.12 22.21 8.00
N VAL A 154 8.36 21.33 8.98
CA VAL A 154 9.68 21.18 9.62
C VAL A 154 10.72 20.69 8.62
N SER A 155 10.36 19.76 7.74
CA SER A 155 11.20 19.26 6.63
C SER A 155 11.50 20.36 5.61
N LEU A 156 10.54 21.23 5.28
CA LEU A 156 10.71 22.37 4.39
C LEU A 156 11.68 23.41 4.98
N ALA A 157 11.54 23.75 6.27
CA ALA A 157 12.46 24.62 6.99
C ALA A 157 13.89 24.04 7.08
N TRP A 158 14.03 22.72 7.19
CA TRP A 158 15.34 22.05 7.10
C TRP A 158 15.92 22.13 5.68
N ASN A 159 15.11 21.88 4.64
CA ASN A 159 15.56 22.02 3.25
C ASN A 159 16.00 23.45 2.92
N TRP A 160 15.32 24.49 3.42
CA TRP A 160 15.76 25.88 3.27
C TRP A 160 17.20 26.07 3.79
N ASN A 161 17.47 25.64 5.02
CA ASN A 161 18.81 25.74 5.61
C ASN A 161 19.85 24.91 4.85
N VAL A 162 19.51 23.66 4.49
CA VAL A 162 20.40 22.75 3.75
C VAL A 162 20.84 23.33 2.41
N TRP A 163 19.92 23.87 1.61
CA TRP A 163 20.23 24.37 0.27
C TRP A 163 20.80 25.80 0.28
N PHE A 164 20.31 26.70 1.12
CA PHE A 164 20.73 28.11 1.04
C PHE A 164 21.96 28.47 1.87
N ILE A 165 22.35 27.69 2.88
CA ILE A 165 23.62 27.94 3.62
C ILE A 165 24.85 27.75 2.70
N PRO A 166 25.00 26.66 1.92
CA PRO A 166 26.12 26.51 0.97
C PRO A 166 26.17 27.62 -0.08
N VAL A 167 25.01 28.01 -0.64
CA VAL A 167 24.91 29.09 -1.64
C VAL A 167 25.39 30.42 -1.06
N ARG A 168 24.88 30.81 0.11
CA ARG A 168 25.20 32.10 0.74
C ARG A 168 26.65 32.14 1.24
N TRP A 169 27.23 31.00 1.59
CA TRP A 169 28.65 30.89 1.94
C TRP A 169 29.57 31.03 0.73
N ALA A 170 29.25 30.37 -0.39
CA ALA A 170 30.11 30.37 -1.58
C ALA A 170 29.90 31.60 -2.47
N PHE A 171 28.65 31.95 -2.81
CA PHE A 171 28.32 32.96 -3.82
C PHE A 171 27.90 34.30 -3.19
N PRO A 172 28.37 35.45 -3.71
CA PRO A 172 28.05 36.78 -3.19
C PRO A 172 26.64 37.26 -3.61
N TYR A 173 25.60 36.50 -3.27
CA TYR A 173 24.19 36.84 -3.52
C TYR A 173 23.51 37.60 -2.37
N GLN A 174 24.21 37.82 -1.26
CA GLN A 174 23.73 38.65 -0.15
C GLN A 174 24.09 40.13 -0.39
N THR A 175 23.25 40.84 -1.14
CA THR A 175 23.33 42.31 -1.25
C THR A 175 22.64 42.99 -0.06
N PRO A 176 23.00 44.25 0.28
CA PRO A 176 22.34 45.00 1.37
C PRO A 176 20.82 45.10 1.22
N ASP A 177 20.33 45.25 -0.01
CA ASP A 177 18.90 45.45 -0.31
C ASP A 177 18.08 44.16 -0.09
N ASN A 178 18.71 43.00 -0.34
CA ASN A 178 18.07 41.70 -0.27
C ASN A 178 18.16 41.07 1.14
N ILE A 179 19.03 41.59 2.01
CA ILE A 179 19.40 40.92 3.27
C ILE A 179 18.22 40.73 4.23
N TYR A 180 17.24 41.63 4.19
CA TYR A 180 16.02 41.58 4.99
C TYR A 180 15.13 40.37 4.63
N TYR A 181 15.01 40.00 3.35
CA TYR A 181 14.21 38.85 2.92
C TYR A 181 14.85 37.52 3.32
N TRP A 182 16.18 37.43 3.25
CA TRP A 182 16.94 36.29 3.78
C TRP A 182 16.72 36.13 5.27
N LEU A 183 16.90 37.20 6.06
CA LEU A 183 16.72 37.17 7.51
C LEU A 183 15.26 36.86 7.91
N LEU A 184 14.27 37.41 7.22
CA LEU A 184 12.85 37.12 7.46
C LEU A 184 12.54 35.62 7.29
N THR A 185 13.02 35.01 6.21
CA THR A 185 12.76 33.59 5.90
C THR A 185 13.55 32.67 6.82
N ASP A 186 14.78 33.06 7.16
CA ASP A 186 15.63 32.41 8.15
C ASP A 186 14.96 32.35 9.54
N TYR A 187 14.46 33.48 10.05
CA TYR A 187 13.76 33.52 11.34
C TYR A 187 12.41 32.81 11.32
N LEU A 188 11.72 32.77 10.17
CA LEU A 188 10.51 31.97 9.98
C LEU A 188 10.82 30.46 10.11
N CYS A 189 11.96 29.99 9.62
CA CYS A 189 12.41 28.61 9.79
C CYS A 189 12.72 28.28 11.27
N ASP A 190 13.42 29.17 11.97
CA ASP A 190 13.69 29.00 13.40
C ASP A 190 12.40 29.04 14.25
N LEU A 191 11.40 29.85 13.88
CA LEU A 191 10.07 29.82 14.49
C LEU A 191 9.38 28.46 14.32
N VAL A 192 9.43 27.86 13.13
CA VAL A 192 8.90 26.50 12.90
C VAL A 192 9.59 25.47 13.80
N TYR A 193 10.92 25.56 13.99
CA TYR A 193 11.65 24.68 14.90
C TYR A 193 11.26 24.91 16.37
N ILE A 194 11.07 26.16 16.81
CA ILE A 194 10.60 26.49 18.17
C ILE A 194 9.20 25.90 18.42
N LEU A 195 8.28 26.07 17.47
CA LEU A 195 6.92 25.53 17.55
C LEU A 195 6.92 24.00 17.60
N ASP A 196 7.79 23.33 16.83
CA ASP A 196 7.93 21.88 16.85
C ASP A 196 8.34 21.37 18.24
N ILE A 197 9.41 21.94 18.79
CA ILE A 197 10.01 21.55 20.09
C ILE A 197 9.09 21.87 21.27
N THR A 198 8.28 22.93 21.19
CA THR A 198 7.40 23.39 22.28
C THR A 198 5.98 22.82 22.21
N ILE A 199 5.42 22.63 21.02
CA ILE A 199 4.02 22.23 20.82
C ILE A 199 3.88 20.77 20.42
N PHE A 200 4.67 20.28 19.46
CA PHE A 200 4.43 18.98 18.82
C PHE A 200 5.23 17.85 19.47
N GLN A 201 6.56 17.95 19.52
CA GLN A 201 7.44 16.90 20.06
C GLN A 201 7.09 16.47 21.50
N PRO A 202 6.70 17.38 22.44
CA PRO A 202 6.29 16.98 23.79
C PRO A 202 4.92 16.28 23.89
N ARG A 203 4.16 16.19 22.79
CA ARG A 203 2.82 15.57 22.73
C ARG A 203 2.79 14.25 21.96
N LEU A 204 3.91 13.78 21.42
CA LEU A 204 3.97 12.49 20.75
C LEU A 204 3.72 11.36 21.74
N GLN A 205 2.73 10.53 21.43
CA GLN A 205 2.50 9.26 22.11
C GLN A 205 3.71 8.34 21.92
N PHE A 206 4.01 7.52 22.92
CA PHE A 206 5.07 6.53 22.85
C PHE A 206 4.63 5.23 23.53
N ILE A 207 5.18 4.10 23.09
CA ILE A 207 4.87 2.79 23.65
C ILE A 207 5.83 2.47 24.80
N ARG A 208 5.32 1.97 25.93
CA ARG A 208 6.14 1.39 27.01
C ARG A 208 5.43 0.20 27.63
N GLY A 209 6.12 -0.93 27.75
CA GLY A 209 5.56 -2.18 28.29
C GLY A 209 4.52 -2.87 27.39
N GLY A 210 4.12 -2.23 26.28
CA GLY A 210 3.00 -2.63 25.42
C GLY A 210 1.96 -1.52 25.31
N ASP A 211 1.83 -0.69 26.34
CA ASP A 211 0.82 0.37 26.42
C ASP A 211 1.23 1.65 25.68
N ILE A 212 0.24 2.32 25.09
CA ILE A 212 0.39 3.62 24.42
C ILE A 212 0.22 4.74 25.46
N VAL A 213 1.32 5.36 25.87
CA VAL A 213 1.30 6.40 26.90
C VAL A 213 0.83 7.73 26.31
N CYS A 214 -0.33 8.20 26.79
CA CYS A 214 -0.97 9.47 26.38
C CYS A 214 -0.86 10.62 27.40
N ASP A 215 -0.25 10.43 28.58
CA ASP A 215 -0.13 11.52 29.56
C ASP A 215 0.87 12.60 29.13
N LYS A 216 0.48 13.87 29.29
CA LYS A 216 1.26 15.04 28.89
C LYS A 216 2.52 15.25 29.71
N LYS A 217 2.50 14.93 31.02
CA LYS A 217 3.71 15.04 31.86
C LYS A 217 4.70 13.96 31.44
N GLU A 218 4.20 12.76 31.16
CA GLU A 218 5.04 11.63 30.79
C GLU A 218 5.61 11.69 29.38
N MET A 219 4.80 12.05 28.36
CA MET A 219 5.29 12.29 26.99
C MET A 219 6.40 13.35 26.96
N ARG A 220 6.21 14.49 27.66
CA ARG A 220 7.25 15.51 27.80
C ARG A 220 8.50 14.98 28.53
N LYS A 221 8.34 14.23 29.61
CA LYS A 221 9.47 13.62 30.37
C LYS A 221 10.23 12.57 29.54
N ASN A 222 9.55 11.87 28.63
CA ASN A 222 10.14 10.92 27.69
C ASN A 222 10.94 11.64 26.59
N TYR A 223 10.34 12.65 25.95
CA TYR A 223 11.02 13.48 24.94
C TYR A 223 12.29 14.15 25.51
N MET A 224 12.20 14.81 26.67
CA MET A 224 13.34 15.50 27.30
C MET A 224 14.50 14.56 27.70
N LYS A 225 14.25 13.25 27.89
CA LYS A 225 15.30 12.24 28.11
C LYS A 225 15.95 11.74 26.81
N THR A 226 15.27 11.88 25.68
CA THR A 226 15.67 11.26 24.40
C THR A 226 16.80 12.07 23.75
N LYS A 227 17.76 11.41 23.09
CA LYS A 227 18.87 12.08 22.36
C LYS A 227 18.37 13.14 21.37
N ARG A 228 17.19 12.92 20.78
CA ARG A 228 16.47 13.86 19.89
C ARG A 228 16.38 15.28 20.48
N PHE A 229 15.92 15.42 21.72
CA PHE A 229 15.80 16.72 22.40
C PHE A 229 17.14 17.48 22.50
N ARG A 230 18.27 16.76 22.63
CA ARG A 230 19.61 17.38 22.65
C ARG A 230 19.98 17.94 21.27
N PHE A 231 19.71 17.21 20.18
CA PHE A 231 19.94 17.71 18.82
C PHE A 231 18.97 18.84 18.45
N ASP A 232 17.72 18.74 18.87
CA ASP A 232 16.70 19.78 18.70
C ASP A 232 17.12 21.10 19.36
N VAL A 233 17.52 21.07 20.65
CA VAL A 233 18.01 22.26 21.37
C VAL A 233 19.33 22.78 20.77
N ALA A 234 20.26 21.88 20.40
CA ALA A 234 21.51 22.27 19.74
C ALA A 234 21.26 22.96 18.38
N SER A 235 20.18 22.60 17.67
CA SER A 235 19.85 23.22 16.37
C SER A 235 19.43 24.69 16.46
N LEU A 236 18.93 25.12 17.62
CA LEU A 236 18.43 26.47 17.91
C LEU A 236 19.40 27.35 18.71
N VAL A 237 20.68 26.95 18.84
CA VAL A 237 21.67 27.79 19.54
C VAL A 237 21.82 29.14 18.81
N PRO A 238 21.62 30.28 19.49
CA PRO A 238 21.52 31.60 18.85
C PRO A 238 22.89 32.21 18.52
N LEU A 239 23.70 31.51 17.72
CA LEU A 239 25.01 31.98 17.25
C LEU A 239 24.93 33.25 16.39
N GLU A 240 23.74 33.62 15.91
CA GLU A 240 23.50 34.87 15.19
C GLU A 240 23.65 36.12 16.07
N LEU A 241 23.68 35.98 17.40
CA LEU A 241 24.09 37.07 18.29
C LEU A 241 25.54 37.53 18.01
N PHE A 242 26.35 36.73 17.33
CA PHE A 242 27.68 37.14 16.85
C PHE A 242 27.65 37.93 15.53
N TYR A 243 26.50 38.10 14.86
CA TYR A 243 26.38 38.96 13.66
C TYR A 243 26.75 40.42 13.95
N PHE A 244 26.46 40.91 15.17
CA PHE A 244 26.85 42.24 15.62
C PHE A 244 28.37 42.47 15.71
N LYS A 245 29.19 41.40 15.69
CA LYS A 245 30.66 41.49 15.73
C LYS A 245 31.36 40.97 14.47
N THR A 246 30.76 40.00 13.79
CA THR A 246 31.40 39.29 12.66
C THR A 246 30.82 39.64 11.29
N GLY A 247 29.73 40.40 11.24
CA GLY A 247 28.87 40.49 10.06
C GLY A 247 27.97 39.27 9.90
N ILE A 248 27.10 39.29 8.90
CA ILE A 248 26.08 38.25 8.67
C ILE A 248 26.74 37.06 7.96
N ASN A 249 27.29 36.14 8.76
CA ASN A 249 27.99 34.94 8.29
C ASN A 249 27.04 33.73 8.20
N PRO A 250 26.78 33.14 7.01
CA PRO A 250 25.89 31.99 6.84
C PRO A 250 26.33 30.75 7.63
N LEU A 251 27.64 30.56 7.82
CA LEU A 251 28.20 29.42 8.55
C LEU A 251 27.71 29.34 10.01
N LEU A 252 27.33 30.47 10.63
CA LEU A 252 26.78 30.48 11.99
C LEU A 252 25.38 29.83 12.08
N ARG A 253 24.68 29.62 10.95
CA ARG A 253 23.45 28.82 10.90
C ARG A 253 23.66 27.31 10.79
N LEU A 254 24.89 26.81 10.60
CA LEU A 254 25.16 25.37 10.47
C LEU A 254 24.52 24.46 11.56
N PRO A 255 24.34 24.87 12.83
CA PRO A 255 23.61 24.07 13.80
C PRO A 255 22.17 23.70 13.39
N ARG A 256 21.48 24.51 12.56
CA ARG A 256 20.10 24.22 12.09
C ARG A 256 20.02 22.90 11.31
N LEU A 257 21.13 22.44 10.75
CA LEU A 257 21.22 21.16 10.03
C LEU A 257 21.08 19.95 10.95
N LEU A 258 21.34 20.09 12.27
CA LEU A 258 21.17 19.03 13.29
C LEU A 258 19.71 18.54 13.41
N LYS A 259 18.74 19.30 12.88
CA LYS A 259 17.33 18.91 12.78
C LYS A 259 17.08 17.74 11.81
N ILE A 260 18.10 17.24 11.10
CA ILE A 260 18.06 16.16 10.10
C ILE A 260 17.24 14.91 10.52
N ASN A 261 17.20 14.56 11.81
CA ASN A 261 16.36 13.46 12.31
C ASN A 261 14.87 13.66 11.99
N SER A 262 14.39 14.92 11.96
CA SER A 262 13.01 15.27 11.59
C SER A 262 12.77 15.12 10.09
N PHE A 263 13.79 15.37 9.26
CA PHE A 263 13.71 15.11 7.82
C PHE A 263 13.60 13.60 7.55
N PHE A 264 14.44 12.77 8.17
CA PHE A 264 14.34 11.31 8.00
C PHE A 264 12.98 10.76 8.47
N GLU A 265 12.51 11.15 9.65
CA GLU A 265 11.17 10.76 10.12
C GLU A 265 10.06 11.17 9.14
N PHE A 266 10.11 12.40 8.61
CA PHE A 266 9.15 12.85 7.60
C PHE A 266 9.19 11.97 6.34
N ASN A 267 10.39 11.63 5.86
CA ASN A 267 10.58 10.77 4.68
C ASN A 267 10.01 9.36 4.92
N GLU A 268 10.25 8.77 6.10
CA GLU A 268 9.73 7.46 6.48
C GLU A 268 8.19 7.46 6.57
N ARG A 269 7.60 8.47 7.23
CA ARG A 269 6.14 8.60 7.35
C ARG A 269 5.46 8.84 6.00
N LEU A 270 6.03 9.69 5.15
CA LEU A 270 5.48 9.92 3.81
C LEU A 270 5.60 8.66 2.94
N GLU A 271 6.71 7.92 3.03
CA GLU A 271 6.88 6.66 2.30
C GLU A 271 5.88 5.58 2.74
N ALA A 272 5.53 5.52 4.03
CA ALA A 272 4.52 4.59 4.55
C ALA A 272 3.07 4.94 4.14
N ILE A 273 2.79 6.20 3.81
CA ILE A 273 1.45 6.68 3.43
C ILE A 273 1.24 6.64 1.92
N LEU A 274 2.31 6.75 1.12
CA LEU A 274 2.21 6.76 -0.34
C LEU A 274 2.02 5.35 -0.92
N THR A 275 0.85 5.11 -1.50
CA THR A 275 0.50 3.87 -2.24
C THR A 275 1.48 3.51 -3.37
N LYS A 276 2.28 4.48 -3.84
CA LYS A 276 3.37 4.30 -4.80
C LYS A 276 4.71 4.77 -4.23
N ALA A 277 5.05 4.33 -3.02
CA ALA A 277 6.29 4.61 -2.30
C ALA A 277 7.56 4.60 -3.17
N TYR A 278 7.67 3.68 -4.14
CA TYR A 278 8.80 3.60 -5.08
C TYR A 278 9.03 4.89 -5.89
N VAL A 279 7.98 5.62 -6.28
CA VAL A 279 8.10 6.90 -7.00
C VAL A 279 8.77 7.94 -6.11
N TYR A 280 8.37 8.00 -4.84
CA TYR A 280 9.00 8.90 -3.87
C TYR A 280 10.46 8.51 -3.57
N ARG A 281 10.80 7.21 -3.55
CA ARG A 281 12.19 6.77 -3.47
C ARG A 281 13.04 7.31 -4.62
N VAL A 282 12.56 7.26 -5.87
CA VAL A 282 13.28 7.83 -7.04
C VAL A 282 13.45 9.35 -6.91
N ILE A 283 12.40 10.06 -6.51
CA ILE A 283 12.47 11.52 -6.30
C ILE A 283 13.52 11.83 -5.22
N ARG A 284 13.46 11.16 -4.06
CA ARG A 284 14.40 11.35 -2.94
C ARG A 284 15.86 11.11 -3.32
N THR A 285 16.18 10.00 -4.00
CA THR A 285 17.57 9.72 -4.41
C THR A 285 18.06 10.69 -5.49
N THR A 286 17.16 11.15 -6.37
CA THR A 286 17.45 12.22 -7.34
C THR A 286 17.73 13.55 -6.63
N THR A 287 16.94 13.94 -5.63
CA THR A 287 17.20 15.14 -4.80
C THR A 287 18.55 15.05 -4.09
N TYR A 288 18.96 13.87 -3.61
CA TYR A 288 20.29 13.68 -3.03
C TYR A 288 21.42 13.88 -4.06
N LEU A 289 21.29 13.37 -5.29
CA LEU A 289 22.25 13.67 -6.37
C LEU A 289 22.32 15.18 -6.64
N LEU A 290 21.16 15.83 -6.82
CA LEU A 290 21.07 17.27 -7.10
C LEU A 290 21.72 18.11 -5.98
N TYR A 291 21.57 17.67 -4.72
CA TYR A 291 22.25 18.30 -3.59
C TYR A 291 23.77 18.07 -3.59
N CYS A 292 24.26 16.87 -3.94
CA CYS A 292 25.70 16.62 -4.11
C CYS A 292 26.31 17.47 -5.24
N LEU A 293 25.61 17.59 -6.38
CA LEU A 293 25.98 18.47 -7.49
C LEU A 293 26.02 19.94 -7.07
N HIS A 294 25.03 20.37 -6.30
CA HIS A 294 24.92 21.72 -5.75
C HIS A 294 26.06 22.06 -4.78
N CYS A 295 26.38 21.16 -3.84
CA CYS A 295 27.52 21.33 -2.93
C CYS A 295 28.85 21.39 -3.70
N ASN A 296 29.04 20.53 -4.71
CA ASN A 296 30.22 20.54 -5.57
C ASN A 296 30.34 21.86 -6.37
N ALA A 297 29.22 22.40 -6.86
CA ALA A 297 29.18 23.70 -7.53
C ALA A 297 29.58 24.87 -6.59
N CYS A 298 29.14 24.82 -5.33
CA CYS A 298 29.54 25.79 -4.30
C CYS A 298 31.04 25.69 -3.97
N LEU A 299 31.55 24.46 -3.79
CA LEU A 299 32.97 24.21 -3.52
C LEU A 299 33.88 24.62 -4.69
N TYR A 300 33.45 24.39 -5.93
CA TYR A 300 34.19 24.81 -7.13
C TYR A 300 34.19 26.34 -7.32
N TYR A 301 33.09 27.04 -7.01
CA TYR A 301 33.09 28.50 -7.01
C TYR A 301 34.00 29.06 -5.90
N TRP A 302 33.93 28.50 -4.69
CA TRP A 302 34.82 28.87 -3.58
C TRP A 302 36.30 28.65 -3.94
N GLY A 303 36.65 27.50 -4.53
CA GLY A 303 38.00 27.22 -5.03
C GLY A 303 38.43 28.17 -6.14
N SER A 304 37.54 28.47 -7.09
CA SER A 304 37.80 29.48 -8.14
C SER A 304 38.04 30.88 -7.57
N ALA A 305 37.30 31.27 -6.53
CA ALA A 305 37.47 32.56 -5.86
C ALA A 305 38.79 32.61 -5.06
N PHE A 306 39.18 31.50 -4.42
CA PHE A 306 40.45 31.37 -3.69
C PHE A 306 41.68 31.46 -4.61
N THR A 307 41.65 30.83 -5.78
CA THR A 307 42.71 30.94 -6.81
C THR A 307 42.62 32.24 -7.65
N GLY A 308 41.58 33.04 -7.45
CA GLY A 308 41.28 34.25 -8.22
C GLY A 308 40.47 33.98 -9.49
N LEU A 309 39.38 34.70 -9.67
CA LEU A 309 38.45 34.47 -10.79
C LEU A 309 39.10 34.79 -12.14
N GLY A 310 39.09 33.81 -13.05
CA GLY A 310 39.67 33.93 -14.39
C GLY A 310 41.20 33.93 -14.48
N SER A 311 41.92 33.57 -13.40
CA SER A 311 43.38 33.47 -13.39
C SER A 311 43.91 32.34 -14.28
N THR A 312 43.17 31.23 -14.38
CA THR A 312 43.48 30.08 -15.25
C THR A 312 42.32 29.79 -16.21
N LYS A 313 42.51 28.81 -17.11
CA LYS A 313 41.43 28.29 -17.97
C LYS A 313 40.45 27.38 -17.22
N TRP A 314 40.84 26.84 -16.06
CA TRP A 314 40.04 25.89 -15.28
C TRP A 314 39.05 26.61 -14.35
N VAL A 315 39.46 27.72 -13.71
CA VAL A 315 38.59 28.48 -12.79
C VAL A 315 37.41 29.18 -13.46
N TYR A 316 36.37 29.50 -12.68
CA TYR A 316 35.27 30.34 -13.14
C TYR A 316 35.77 31.75 -13.54
N ASN A 317 35.47 32.15 -14.78
CA ASN A 317 35.98 33.36 -15.43
C ASN A 317 35.19 34.66 -15.14
N GLY A 318 34.42 34.71 -14.05
CA GLY A 318 33.67 35.89 -13.61
C GLY A 318 32.45 36.28 -14.47
N LYS A 319 32.32 35.79 -15.71
CA LYS A 319 31.32 36.28 -16.69
C LYS A 319 30.01 35.49 -16.66
N GLY A 320 28.87 36.20 -16.66
CA GLY A 320 27.53 35.61 -16.72
C GLY A 320 27.04 35.10 -15.36
N ASN A 321 26.07 34.17 -15.37
CA ASN A 321 25.56 33.58 -14.14
C ASN A 321 26.57 32.58 -13.55
N SER A 322 27.16 32.94 -12.41
CA SER A 322 28.16 32.17 -11.68
C SER A 322 27.66 30.80 -11.25
N TYR A 323 26.50 30.71 -10.59
CA TYR A 323 25.93 29.44 -10.14
C TYR A 323 25.70 28.48 -11.31
N ILE A 324 25.11 28.93 -12.43
CA ILE A 324 24.84 28.06 -13.57
C ILE A 324 26.13 27.51 -14.19
N ARG A 325 27.18 28.31 -14.34
CA ARG A 325 28.47 27.82 -14.86
C ARG A 325 29.18 26.86 -13.89
N CYS A 326 29.11 27.12 -12.60
CA CYS A 326 29.68 26.24 -11.56
C CYS A 326 28.91 24.93 -11.43
N TYR A 327 27.58 24.96 -11.62
CA TYR A 327 26.74 23.77 -11.64
C TYR A 327 26.97 22.93 -12.91
N TYR A 328 27.18 23.56 -14.07
CA TYR A 328 27.59 22.88 -15.29
C TYR A 328 28.96 22.16 -15.15
N PHE A 329 29.92 22.80 -14.48
CA PHE A 329 31.19 22.16 -14.11
C PHE A 329 30.96 20.95 -13.18
N ALA A 330 30.19 21.12 -12.10
CA ALA A 330 29.89 20.06 -11.14
C ALA A 330 29.16 18.87 -11.76
N VAL A 331 28.26 19.10 -12.72
CA VAL A 331 27.61 18.05 -13.53
C VAL A 331 28.64 17.28 -14.34
N LYS A 332 29.55 17.98 -15.04
CA LYS A 332 30.58 17.34 -15.86
C LYS A 332 31.58 16.50 -15.05
N THR A 333 31.94 16.92 -13.84
CA THR A 333 32.84 16.16 -12.97
C THR A 333 32.12 15.01 -12.26
N LEU A 334 31.01 15.28 -11.57
CA LEU A 334 30.38 14.30 -10.67
C LEU A 334 29.67 13.17 -11.43
N ILE A 335 29.17 13.43 -12.64
CA ILE A 335 28.57 12.42 -13.54
C ILE A 335 29.61 11.89 -14.54
N THR A 336 30.90 12.24 -14.37
CA THR A 336 32.05 11.71 -15.14
C THR A 336 31.99 11.93 -16.65
N ILE A 337 31.25 12.94 -17.12
CA ILE A 337 31.12 13.32 -18.54
C ILE A 337 32.45 13.91 -19.06
N GLY A 338 33.20 14.59 -18.20
CA GLY A 338 34.47 15.21 -18.56
C GLY A 338 34.32 16.35 -19.57
N GLY A 339 35.32 16.52 -20.46
CA GLY A 339 35.35 17.62 -21.42
C GLY A 339 35.42 18.99 -20.74
N LEU A 340 36.32 19.13 -19.77
CA LEU A 340 36.62 20.35 -19.03
C LEU A 340 38.06 20.80 -19.36
N PRO A 341 38.40 22.09 -19.15
CA PRO A 341 39.78 22.56 -19.29
C PRO A 341 40.72 21.83 -18.31
N ASP A 342 41.97 21.61 -18.71
CA ASP A 342 42.95 20.95 -17.85
C ASP A 342 43.32 21.84 -16.63
N PRO A 343 43.38 21.29 -15.40
CA PRO A 343 43.85 22.02 -14.24
C PRO A 343 45.36 22.29 -14.34
N THR A 344 45.78 23.51 -14.05
CA THR A 344 47.17 23.96 -14.24
C THR A 344 47.96 24.16 -12.95
N THR A 345 47.29 24.47 -11.84
CA THR A 345 47.92 24.63 -10.52
C THR A 345 47.76 23.37 -9.67
N LEU A 346 48.65 23.18 -8.69
CA LEU A 346 48.60 22.04 -7.76
C LEU A 346 47.24 21.95 -7.02
N PHE A 347 46.66 23.09 -6.64
CA PHE A 347 45.35 23.14 -5.99
C PHE A 347 44.23 22.64 -6.91
N GLU A 348 44.20 23.11 -8.17
CA GLU A 348 43.22 22.67 -9.17
C GLU A 348 43.36 21.17 -9.46
N ILE A 349 44.60 20.66 -9.58
CA ILE A 349 44.88 19.24 -9.83
C ILE A 349 44.36 18.38 -8.67
N VAL A 350 44.66 18.75 -7.41
CA VAL A 350 44.21 18.01 -6.22
C VAL A 350 42.68 18.08 -6.07
N PHE A 351 42.08 19.26 -6.26
CA PHE A 351 40.62 19.43 -6.22
C PHE A 351 39.95 18.57 -7.30
N GLN A 352 40.46 18.62 -8.54
CA GLN A 352 39.91 17.88 -9.68
C GLN A 352 40.04 16.35 -9.49
N LEU A 353 41.15 15.88 -8.93
CA LEU A 353 41.37 14.47 -8.60
C LEU A 353 40.38 13.97 -7.54
N ILE A 354 40.21 14.71 -6.43
CA ILE A 354 39.24 14.38 -5.38
C ILE A 354 37.81 14.38 -5.95
N ASN A 355 37.48 15.38 -6.78
CA ASN A 355 36.16 15.50 -7.41
C ASN A 355 35.85 14.33 -8.34
N TYR A 356 36.83 13.83 -9.12
CA TYR A 356 36.65 12.63 -9.93
C TYR A 356 36.45 11.36 -9.08
N PHE A 357 37.23 11.15 -8.00
CA PHE A 357 37.00 10.02 -7.10
C PHE A 357 35.60 10.06 -6.46
N VAL A 358 35.21 11.22 -5.91
CA VAL A 358 33.88 11.41 -5.31
C VAL A 358 32.76 11.23 -6.34
N GLY A 359 32.95 11.72 -7.57
CA GLY A 359 32.01 11.54 -8.68
C GLY A 359 31.75 10.08 -9.03
N VAL A 360 32.82 9.29 -9.25
CA VAL A 360 32.70 7.85 -9.53
C VAL A 360 31.91 7.14 -8.44
N PHE A 361 32.22 7.36 -7.16
CA PHE A 361 31.47 6.74 -6.06
C PHE A 361 30.00 7.22 -5.98
N ALA A 362 29.74 8.53 -6.08
CA ALA A 362 28.40 9.09 -6.01
C ALA A 362 27.49 8.57 -7.14
N PHE A 363 28.01 8.53 -8.37
CA PHE A 363 27.30 8.03 -9.55
C PHE A 363 27.05 6.52 -9.45
N SER A 364 28.03 5.72 -9.00
CA SER A 364 27.84 4.28 -8.78
C SER A 364 26.78 3.98 -7.71
N ILE A 365 26.78 4.70 -6.58
CA ILE A 365 25.79 4.52 -5.50
C ILE A 365 24.38 4.86 -6.01
N MET A 366 24.24 5.95 -6.78
CA MET A 366 22.96 6.34 -7.38
C MET A 366 22.42 5.25 -8.32
N ILE A 367 23.25 4.71 -9.22
CA ILE A 367 22.84 3.64 -10.14
C ILE A 367 22.39 2.39 -9.37
N GLY A 368 23.09 2.01 -8.31
CA GLY A 368 22.68 0.92 -7.42
C GLY A 368 21.29 1.17 -6.82
N GLN A 369 21.09 2.32 -6.19
CA GLN A 369 19.79 2.67 -5.59
C GLN A 369 18.65 2.75 -6.63
N MET A 370 18.91 3.28 -7.83
CA MET A 370 17.91 3.31 -8.91
C MET A 370 17.53 1.90 -9.37
N ARG A 371 18.52 1.00 -9.52
CA ARG A 371 18.27 -0.42 -9.82
C ARG A 371 17.39 -1.08 -8.76
N ASP A 372 17.69 -0.88 -7.48
CA ASP A 372 16.95 -1.53 -6.38
C ASP A 372 15.50 -1.02 -6.30
N VAL A 373 15.29 0.27 -6.53
CA VAL A 373 13.93 0.87 -6.56
C VAL A 373 13.13 0.38 -7.77
N VAL A 374 13.74 0.25 -8.96
CA VAL A 374 13.09 -0.32 -10.15
C VAL A 374 12.79 -1.81 -9.96
N GLY A 375 13.72 -2.56 -9.35
CA GLY A 375 13.51 -3.98 -9.00
C GLY A 375 12.33 -4.16 -8.06
N ALA A 376 12.24 -3.37 -6.99
CA ALA A 376 11.10 -3.37 -6.09
C ALA A 376 9.79 -2.97 -6.78
N ALA A 377 9.80 -1.92 -7.61
CA ALA A 377 8.61 -1.44 -8.34
C ALA A 377 8.06 -2.47 -9.36
N THR A 378 8.92 -3.32 -9.90
CA THR A 378 8.57 -4.36 -10.89
C THR A 378 8.47 -5.77 -10.32
N ALA A 379 8.63 -5.94 -9.00
CA ALA A 379 8.77 -7.24 -8.34
C ALA A 379 7.61 -8.21 -8.65
N GLY A 380 6.36 -7.80 -8.42
CA GLY A 380 5.19 -8.66 -8.69
C GLY A 380 5.02 -9.01 -10.17
N GLN A 381 5.27 -8.06 -11.07
CA GLN A 381 5.20 -8.29 -12.51
C GLN A 381 6.32 -9.21 -13.02
N THR A 382 7.48 -9.17 -12.36
CA THR A 382 8.62 -10.08 -12.58
C THR A 382 8.31 -11.48 -12.05
N TYR A 383 7.80 -11.62 -10.82
CA TYR A 383 7.34 -12.89 -10.25
C TYR A 383 6.33 -13.56 -11.18
N TYR A 384 5.30 -12.84 -11.63
CA TYR A 384 4.31 -13.35 -12.59
C TYR A 384 4.98 -13.92 -13.86
N ARG A 385 5.89 -13.16 -14.48
CA ARG A 385 6.62 -13.59 -15.68
C ARG A 385 7.47 -14.82 -15.39
N THR A 386 8.25 -14.83 -14.32
CA THR A 386 9.07 -15.98 -13.91
C THR A 386 8.23 -17.23 -13.66
N CYS A 387 7.08 -17.14 -13.00
CA CYS A 387 6.16 -18.27 -12.82
C CYS A 387 5.61 -18.78 -14.16
N MET A 388 5.13 -17.89 -15.03
CA MET A 388 4.61 -18.23 -16.35
C MET A 388 5.70 -18.87 -17.24
N ASP A 389 6.89 -18.27 -17.30
CA ASP A 389 8.02 -18.71 -18.12
C ASP A 389 8.58 -20.05 -17.65
N ASN A 390 8.66 -20.28 -16.33
CA ASN A 390 9.04 -21.58 -15.77
C ASN A 390 8.04 -22.69 -16.16
N THR A 391 6.73 -22.40 -16.10
CA THR A 391 5.70 -23.36 -16.50
C THR A 391 5.70 -23.60 -18.02
N ILE A 392 5.92 -22.57 -18.85
CA ILE A 392 6.10 -22.72 -20.31
C ILE A 392 7.35 -23.56 -20.61
N LYS A 393 8.47 -23.31 -19.91
CA LYS A 393 9.71 -24.08 -20.05
C LYS A 393 9.49 -25.56 -19.71
N TYR A 394 8.81 -25.86 -18.59
CA TYR A 394 8.41 -27.21 -18.23
C TYR A 394 7.57 -27.87 -19.33
N MET A 395 6.48 -27.22 -19.78
CA MET A 395 5.62 -27.77 -20.83
C MET A 395 6.37 -28.01 -22.16
N SER A 396 7.33 -27.14 -22.50
CA SER A 396 8.18 -27.28 -23.68
C SER A 396 9.14 -28.47 -23.56
N SER A 397 9.83 -28.62 -22.42
CA SER A 397 10.74 -29.75 -22.15
C SER A 397 10.03 -31.11 -22.23
N TYR A 398 8.79 -31.19 -21.74
CA TYR A 398 7.95 -32.40 -21.82
C TYR A 398 7.15 -32.52 -23.13
N ARG A 399 7.40 -31.66 -24.13
CA ARG A 399 6.75 -31.65 -25.47
C ARG A 399 5.22 -31.63 -25.43
N ILE A 400 4.63 -30.97 -24.42
CA ILE A 400 3.17 -30.91 -24.23
C ILE A 400 2.51 -30.16 -25.40
N PRO A 401 1.35 -30.63 -25.94
CA PRO A 401 0.67 -30.00 -27.08
C PRO A 401 0.40 -28.51 -26.92
N LYS A 402 0.49 -27.75 -28.03
CA LYS A 402 0.35 -26.29 -28.05
C LYS A 402 -0.98 -25.80 -27.48
N ASP A 403 -2.05 -26.57 -27.63
CA ASP A 403 -3.40 -26.22 -27.15
C ASP A 403 -3.45 -26.19 -25.62
N VAL A 404 -2.79 -27.16 -24.97
CA VAL A 404 -2.64 -27.19 -23.50
C VAL A 404 -1.74 -26.05 -23.05
N GLN A 405 -0.63 -25.77 -23.76
CA GLN A 405 0.23 -24.63 -23.45
C GLN A 405 -0.50 -23.29 -23.55
N ASN A 406 -1.34 -23.12 -24.58
CA ASN A 406 -2.12 -21.91 -24.80
C ASN A 406 -3.22 -21.77 -23.75
N ARG A 407 -3.92 -22.85 -23.38
CA ARG A 407 -4.87 -22.87 -22.26
C ARG A 407 -4.23 -22.43 -20.94
N VAL A 408 -3.04 -22.95 -20.61
CA VAL A 408 -2.28 -22.54 -19.42
C VAL A 408 -1.86 -21.07 -19.48
N LYS A 409 -1.38 -20.56 -20.62
CA LYS A 409 -1.09 -19.12 -20.79
C LYS A 409 -2.32 -18.24 -20.61
N THR A 410 -3.48 -18.65 -21.13
CA THR A 410 -4.74 -17.93 -20.95
C THR A 410 -5.17 -17.90 -19.48
N TRP A 411 -4.97 -19.00 -18.73
CA TRP A 411 -5.20 -19.04 -17.29
C TRP A 411 -4.29 -18.06 -16.52
N TYR A 412 -2.97 -18.07 -16.78
CA TYR A 412 -2.04 -17.11 -16.16
C TYR A 412 -2.43 -15.66 -16.45
N ASN A 413 -2.66 -15.32 -17.73
CA ASN A 413 -3.01 -13.97 -18.15
C ASN A 413 -4.32 -13.48 -17.52
N TYR A 414 -5.37 -14.30 -17.52
CA TYR A 414 -6.66 -13.90 -16.94
C TYR A 414 -6.61 -13.84 -15.41
N THR A 415 -5.91 -14.76 -14.74
CA THR A 415 -5.76 -14.73 -13.27
C THR A 415 -5.01 -13.47 -12.84
N TRP A 416 -3.90 -13.14 -13.51
CA TRP A 416 -3.17 -11.88 -13.27
C TRP A 416 -4.03 -10.64 -13.52
N GLN A 417 -4.78 -10.59 -14.62
CA GLN A 417 -5.65 -9.45 -14.95
C GLN A 417 -6.86 -9.29 -14.03
N SER A 418 -7.36 -10.38 -13.43
CA SER A 418 -8.58 -10.38 -12.59
C SER A 418 -8.31 -10.37 -11.09
N GLN A 419 -7.12 -10.78 -10.63
CA GLN A 419 -6.75 -10.84 -9.22
C GLN A 419 -5.51 -10.03 -8.85
N GLY A 420 -4.62 -9.70 -9.79
CA GLY A 420 -3.35 -9.00 -9.53
C GLY A 420 -2.30 -9.83 -8.78
N MET A 421 -2.57 -11.12 -8.57
CA MET A 421 -1.71 -12.11 -7.90
C MET A 421 -1.97 -13.51 -8.48
N LEU A 422 -1.16 -14.50 -8.10
CA LEU A 422 -1.33 -15.90 -8.52
C LEU A 422 -1.84 -16.82 -7.41
N ASP A 423 -1.58 -16.46 -6.14
CA ASP A 423 -2.18 -17.09 -4.97
C ASP A 423 -2.48 -16.02 -3.90
N GLU A 424 -3.66 -16.13 -3.29
CA GLU A 424 -4.13 -15.29 -2.19
C GLU A 424 -3.66 -15.87 -0.83
N GLN A 425 -3.36 -17.18 -0.77
CA GLN A 425 -2.95 -17.88 0.46
C GLN A 425 -1.48 -17.62 0.84
N GLU A 426 -0.55 -17.57 -0.12
CA GLU A 426 0.85 -17.16 0.09
C GLU A 426 0.97 -15.78 0.78
N LEU A 427 0.05 -14.86 0.47
CA LEU A 427 -0.03 -13.55 1.13
C LEU A 427 -0.65 -13.63 2.54
N LEU A 428 -1.82 -14.28 2.68
CA LEU A 428 -2.59 -14.27 3.93
C LEU A 428 -2.00 -15.17 5.03
N THR A 429 -1.16 -16.15 4.69
CA THR A 429 -0.52 -17.06 5.67
C THR A 429 0.50 -16.37 6.59
N GLN A 430 0.98 -15.18 6.24
CA GLN A 430 1.89 -14.40 7.09
C GLN A 430 1.18 -13.63 8.21
N LEU A 431 -0.16 -13.55 8.19
CA LEU A 431 -0.96 -12.76 9.13
C LEU A 431 -1.48 -13.61 10.31
N PRO A 432 -1.50 -13.08 11.54
CA PRO A 432 -2.16 -13.73 12.67
C PRO A 432 -3.64 -14.01 12.39
N ASP A 433 -4.15 -15.14 12.90
CA ASP A 433 -5.51 -15.65 12.60
C ASP A 433 -6.64 -14.64 12.76
N LYS A 434 -6.55 -13.74 13.74
CA LYS A 434 -7.53 -12.68 13.95
C LYS A 434 -7.55 -11.69 12.78
N MET A 435 -6.40 -11.13 12.41
CA MET A 435 -6.29 -10.20 11.29
C MET A 435 -6.66 -10.87 9.96
N ARG A 436 -6.28 -12.14 9.79
CA ARG A 436 -6.66 -12.96 8.62
C ARG A 436 -8.18 -13.16 8.54
N LEU A 437 -8.84 -13.38 9.68
CA LEU A 437 -10.31 -13.46 9.75
C LEU A 437 -10.95 -12.10 9.44
N ASP A 438 -10.49 -11.02 10.05
CA ASP A 438 -11.07 -9.68 9.87
C ASP A 438 -11.07 -9.28 8.37
N ILE A 439 -9.96 -9.51 7.66
CA ILE A 439 -9.85 -9.34 6.19
C ILE A 439 -10.82 -10.28 5.44
N ALA A 440 -10.87 -11.57 5.82
CA ALA A 440 -11.73 -12.55 5.15
C ALA A 440 -13.23 -12.21 5.31
N ILE A 441 -13.63 -11.61 6.44
CA ILE A 441 -14.98 -11.08 6.66
C ILE A 441 -15.26 -9.95 5.67
N ASP A 442 -14.46 -8.88 5.67
CA ASP A 442 -14.73 -7.69 4.86
C ASP A 442 -14.77 -7.99 3.36
N VAL A 443 -13.88 -8.87 2.86
CA VAL A 443 -13.82 -9.23 1.44
C VAL A 443 -14.93 -10.21 1.04
N ASN A 444 -15.23 -11.24 1.85
CA ASN A 444 -16.01 -12.40 1.39
C ASN A 444 -17.37 -12.59 2.08
N TYR A 445 -17.61 -12.04 3.28
CA TYR A 445 -18.86 -12.24 4.02
C TYR A 445 -20.09 -11.73 3.25
N SER A 446 -19.94 -10.62 2.52
CA SER A 446 -21.01 -9.98 1.74
C SER A 446 -21.55 -10.84 0.57
N ILE A 447 -20.79 -11.86 0.15
CA ILE A 447 -21.18 -12.85 -0.87
C ILE A 447 -21.75 -14.08 -0.16
N VAL A 448 -21.00 -14.64 0.81
CA VAL A 448 -21.32 -15.92 1.46
C VAL A 448 -22.59 -15.86 2.32
N SER A 449 -22.84 -14.73 3.00
CA SER A 449 -24.06 -14.54 3.80
C SER A 449 -25.36 -14.54 2.99
N LYS A 450 -25.30 -14.12 1.71
CA LYS A 450 -26.47 -14.07 0.81
C LYS A 450 -26.87 -15.45 0.27
N VAL A 451 -25.95 -16.41 0.27
CA VAL A 451 -26.15 -17.78 -0.24
C VAL A 451 -27.34 -18.46 0.45
N PRO A 452 -28.38 -18.92 -0.28
CA PRO A 452 -29.57 -19.55 0.30
C PRO A 452 -29.31 -20.78 1.18
N LEU A 453 -28.19 -21.48 0.97
CA LEU A 453 -27.75 -22.58 1.83
C LEU A 453 -27.38 -22.09 3.25
N PHE A 454 -26.66 -20.98 3.39
CA PHE A 454 -26.13 -20.51 4.68
C PHE A 454 -27.06 -19.56 5.46
N GLN A 455 -28.05 -18.92 4.80
CA GLN A 455 -29.02 -18.03 5.46
C GLN A 455 -29.63 -18.62 6.74
N GLY A 456 -29.52 -17.93 7.88
CA GLY A 456 -30.05 -18.41 9.18
C GLY A 456 -29.25 -19.51 9.86
N CYS A 457 -28.05 -19.87 9.34
CA CYS A 457 -27.01 -20.47 10.18
C CYS A 457 -26.41 -19.39 11.09
N ASP A 458 -25.73 -19.80 12.16
CA ASP A 458 -24.95 -18.89 13.00
C ASP A 458 -23.91 -18.10 12.19
N ARG A 459 -23.79 -16.80 12.48
CA ARG A 459 -22.79 -15.91 11.89
C ARG A 459 -21.38 -16.34 12.25
N GLN A 460 -21.14 -16.85 13.46
CA GLN A 460 -19.80 -17.27 13.87
C GLN A 460 -19.32 -18.50 13.08
N MET A 461 -20.22 -19.45 12.80
CA MET A 461 -19.95 -20.57 11.87
C MET A 461 -19.56 -20.07 10.47
N ILE A 462 -20.21 -19.01 9.96
CA ILE A 462 -19.84 -18.42 8.66
C ILE A 462 -18.45 -17.78 8.77
N PHE A 463 -18.15 -17.03 9.83
CA PHE A 463 -16.83 -16.43 10.05
C PHE A 463 -15.71 -17.48 10.10
N ASP A 464 -15.87 -18.59 10.82
CA ASP A 464 -14.88 -19.68 10.81
C ASP A 464 -14.75 -20.34 9.43
N MET A 465 -15.85 -20.51 8.70
CA MET A 465 -15.85 -21.05 7.34
C MET A 465 -15.13 -20.16 6.33
N LEU A 466 -15.15 -18.83 6.50
CA LEU A 466 -14.43 -17.90 5.61
C LEU A 466 -12.90 -18.11 5.65
N LYS A 467 -12.34 -18.62 6.76
CA LYS A 467 -10.91 -18.94 6.90
C LYS A 467 -10.45 -20.08 6.00
N SER A 468 -11.36 -21.01 5.67
CA SER A 468 -11.09 -22.23 4.88
C SER A 468 -11.46 -22.11 3.40
N LEU A 469 -11.94 -20.95 2.93
CA LEU A 469 -12.27 -20.77 1.51
C LEU A 469 -11.00 -20.58 0.66
N ARG A 470 -10.85 -21.38 -0.40
CA ARG A 470 -9.81 -21.20 -1.43
C ARG A 470 -10.41 -20.55 -2.67
N SER A 471 -9.87 -19.43 -3.14
CA SER A 471 -10.32 -18.77 -4.37
C SER A 471 -9.62 -19.41 -5.59
N VAL A 472 -10.38 -19.92 -6.57
CA VAL A 472 -9.85 -20.59 -7.77
C VAL A 472 -10.56 -20.10 -9.03
N VAL A 473 -9.79 -19.97 -10.11
CA VAL A 473 -10.22 -19.46 -11.42
C VAL A 473 -10.31 -20.61 -12.43
N TYR A 474 -11.46 -20.75 -13.09
CA TYR A 474 -11.71 -21.71 -14.17
C TYR A 474 -11.92 -21.00 -15.51
N LEU A 475 -11.48 -21.62 -16.60
CA LEU A 475 -11.60 -21.08 -17.97
C LEU A 475 -12.94 -21.46 -18.62
N PRO A 476 -13.38 -20.71 -19.66
CA PRO A 476 -14.50 -21.13 -20.51
C PRO A 476 -14.30 -22.56 -21.03
N GLY A 477 -15.29 -23.43 -20.81
CA GLY A 477 -15.27 -24.84 -21.20
C GLY A 477 -14.59 -25.79 -20.20
N ASP A 478 -13.98 -25.30 -19.11
CA ASP A 478 -13.45 -26.19 -18.06
C ASP A 478 -14.57 -26.90 -17.30
N TYR A 479 -14.43 -28.23 -17.15
CA TYR A 479 -15.28 -29.02 -16.25
C TYR A 479 -14.84 -28.80 -14.80
N VAL A 480 -15.68 -28.15 -14.01
CA VAL A 480 -15.46 -27.97 -12.56
C VAL A 480 -15.70 -29.28 -11.80
N CYS A 481 -16.67 -30.08 -12.24
CA CYS A 481 -16.84 -31.46 -11.81
C CYS A 481 -17.60 -32.30 -12.84
N LYS A 482 -17.31 -33.60 -12.93
CA LYS A 482 -18.00 -34.56 -13.81
C LYS A 482 -18.87 -35.52 -13.02
N LYS A 483 -19.99 -35.93 -13.61
CA LYS A 483 -20.91 -36.94 -13.08
C LYS A 483 -20.16 -38.22 -12.73
N GLY A 484 -20.33 -38.70 -11.50
CA GLY A 484 -19.69 -39.93 -11.00
C GLY A 484 -18.34 -39.74 -10.31
N GLU A 485 -17.66 -38.59 -10.44
CA GLU A 485 -16.43 -38.28 -9.67
C GLU A 485 -16.72 -38.20 -8.16
N VAL A 486 -15.72 -38.39 -7.30
CA VAL A 486 -15.89 -38.33 -5.83
C VAL A 486 -15.91 -36.87 -5.37
N GLY A 487 -17.06 -36.42 -4.85
CA GLY A 487 -17.25 -35.03 -4.44
C GLY A 487 -16.67 -34.73 -3.05
N ARG A 488 -15.42 -34.24 -3.03
CA ARG A 488 -14.67 -33.88 -1.80
C ARG A 488 -14.87 -32.43 -1.34
N GLU A 489 -15.48 -31.60 -2.18
CA GLU A 489 -15.51 -30.13 -2.03
C GLU A 489 -16.89 -29.60 -2.42
N MET A 490 -17.25 -28.39 -1.98
CA MET A 490 -18.36 -27.59 -2.56
C MET A 490 -17.84 -26.28 -3.14
N TYR A 491 -18.61 -25.71 -4.07
CA TYR A 491 -18.23 -24.49 -4.79
C TYR A 491 -19.26 -23.38 -4.58
N ILE A 492 -18.78 -22.17 -4.29
CA ILE A 492 -19.57 -20.93 -4.20
C ILE A 492 -19.13 -20.02 -5.35
N ILE A 493 -20.07 -19.51 -6.16
CA ILE A 493 -19.71 -18.67 -7.31
C ILE A 493 -19.43 -17.23 -6.83
N LYS A 494 -18.17 -16.79 -6.88
CA LYS A 494 -17.73 -15.42 -6.57
C LYS A 494 -18.07 -14.49 -7.74
N ALA A 495 -17.69 -14.87 -8.96
CA ALA A 495 -17.98 -14.15 -10.19
C ALA A 495 -18.07 -15.10 -11.40
N GLY A 496 -18.72 -14.66 -12.47
CA GLY A 496 -19.00 -15.47 -13.66
C GLY A 496 -20.23 -16.37 -13.51
N GLU A 497 -20.32 -17.38 -14.37
CA GLU A 497 -21.43 -18.34 -14.41
C GLU A 497 -20.99 -19.73 -14.90
N VAL A 498 -21.65 -20.76 -14.39
CA VAL A 498 -21.41 -22.17 -14.73
C VAL A 498 -22.70 -22.83 -15.17
N GLN A 499 -22.62 -23.80 -16.08
CA GLN A 499 -23.75 -24.54 -16.62
C GLN A 499 -23.72 -25.98 -16.12
N VAL A 500 -24.85 -26.42 -15.57
CA VAL A 500 -25.09 -27.83 -15.21
C VAL A 500 -25.57 -28.54 -16.46
N VAL A 501 -24.79 -29.51 -16.95
CA VAL A 501 -25.04 -30.18 -18.24
C VAL A 501 -25.19 -31.70 -18.11
N GLY A 502 -25.80 -32.31 -19.13
CA GLY A 502 -25.91 -33.76 -19.27
C GLY A 502 -26.70 -34.15 -20.52
N GLY A 503 -27.72 -34.98 -20.34
CA GLY A 503 -28.36 -35.70 -21.45
C GLY A 503 -27.47 -36.84 -21.97
N PRO A 504 -27.89 -37.57 -23.02
CA PRO A 504 -27.08 -38.63 -23.64
C PRO A 504 -25.74 -38.10 -24.17
N ASP A 505 -25.78 -36.95 -24.87
CA ASP A 505 -24.62 -36.36 -25.55
C ASP A 505 -23.73 -35.50 -24.63
N GLY A 506 -24.07 -35.39 -23.34
CA GLY A 506 -23.38 -34.55 -22.36
C GLY A 506 -23.53 -33.03 -22.54
N LYS A 507 -24.23 -32.58 -23.60
CA LYS A 507 -24.33 -31.17 -24.02
C LYS A 507 -25.61 -30.44 -23.59
N THR A 508 -26.64 -31.12 -23.07
CA THR A 508 -27.91 -30.44 -22.75
C THR A 508 -27.76 -29.64 -21.46
N VAL A 509 -27.88 -28.32 -21.53
CA VAL A 509 -27.85 -27.42 -20.36
C VAL A 509 -29.17 -27.52 -19.59
N PHE A 510 -29.11 -27.94 -18.33
CA PHE A 510 -30.29 -27.99 -17.45
C PHE A 510 -30.51 -26.67 -16.69
N VAL A 511 -29.43 -26.08 -16.17
CA VAL A 511 -29.47 -24.85 -15.34
C VAL A 511 -28.16 -24.08 -15.51
N THR A 512 -28.25 -22.76 -15.71
CA THR A 512 -27.11 -21.84 -15.57
C THR A 512 -27.11 -21.23 -14.16
N LEU A 513 -26.04 -21.44 -13.40
CA LEU A 513 -25.83 -20.90 -12.07
C LEU A 513 -24.96 -19.64 -12.15
N ARG A 514 -25.38 -18.56 -11.47
CA ARG A 514 -24.70 -17.25 -11.45
C ARG A 514 -24.09 -16.96 -10.07
N ALA A 515 -23.25 -15.92 -9.97
CA ALA A 515 -22.68 -15.43 -8.72
C ALA A 515 -23.67 -15.42 -7.53
N GLY A 516 -23.20 -15.85 -6.35
CA GLY A 516 -24.04 -16.07 -5.15
C GLY A 516 -24.77 -17.42 -5.11
N SER A 517 -24.72 -18.21 -6.19
CA SER A 517 -25.18 -19.61 -6.19
C SER A 517 -24.11 -20.55 -5.61
N VAL A 518 -24.56 -21.75 -5.19
CA VAL A 518 -23.70 -22.85 -4.71
C VAL A 518 -24.02 -24.13 -5.49
N PHE A 519 -23.00 -24.98 -5.67
CA PHE A 519 -23.15 -26.34 -6.17
C PHE A 519 -22.14 -27.31 -5.54
N GLY A 520 -22.45 -28.61 -5.58
CA GLY A 520 -21.62 -29.68 -5.01
C GLY A 520 -21.92 -29.99 -3.53
N GLU A 521 -22.82 -29.22 -2.91
CA GLU A 521 -23.33 -29.35 -1.54
C GLU A 521 -23.95 -30.72 -1.25
N ILE A 522 -24.55 -31.34 -2.26
CA ILE A 522 -25.11 -32.70 -2.21
C ILE A 522 -24.05 -33.71 -1.75
N SER A 523 -22.87 -33.72 -2.38
CA SER A 523 -21.82 -34.68 -2.08
C SER A 523 -21.24 -34.47 -0.67
N LEU A 524 -21.27 -33.23 -0.15
CA LEU A 524 -20.84 -32.94 1.22
C LEU A 524 -21.85 -33.42 2.27
N LEU A 525 -23.13 -33.12 2.08
CA LEU A 525 -24.17 -33.26 3.10
C LEU A 525 -24.97 -34.57 3.01
N SER A 526 -24.70 -35.42 2.01
CA SER A 526 -25.34 -36.74 1.88
C SER A 526 -24.98 -37.69 3.02
N VAL A 527 -26.00 -38.14 3.76
CA VAL A 527 -25.87 -39.07 4.91
C VAL A 527 -26.26 -40.48 4.44
N GLY A 528 -25.32 -41.20 3.83
CA GLY A 528 -25.53 -42.58 3.35
C GLY A 528 -24.85 -42.88 2.01
N GLY A 529 -23.52 -42.94 1.99
CA GLY A 529 -22.72 -43.48 0.86
C GLY A 529 -22.68 -42.66 -0.45
N GLY A 530 -23.61 -41.72 -0.67
CA GLY A 530 -23.74 -40.92 -1.90
C GLY A 530 -22.65 -39.84 -2.11
N ASN A 531 -21.38 -40.22 -2.02
CA ASN A 531 -20.21 -39.31 -2.07
C ASN A 531 -19.74 -38.99 -3.50
N ARG A 532 -20.57 -39.23 -4.53
CA ARG A 532 -20.28 -38.93 -5.94
C ARG A 532 -21.00 -37.67 -6.43
N ARG A 533 -20.47 -37.04 -7.48
CA ARG A 533 -21.07 -35.89 -8.19
C ARG A 533 -22.26 -36.37 -9.04
N THR A 534 -23.36 -35.64 -9.01
CA THR A 534 -24.64 -36.03 -9.64
C THR A 534 -24.80 -35.61 -11.10
N ALA A 535 -24.11 -34.55 -11.52
CA ALA A 535 -24.17 -33.98 -12.86
C ALA A 535 -22.78 -33.47 -13.30
N ASN A 536 -22.63 -33.15 -14.59
CA ASN A 536 -21.48 -32.39 -15.07
C ASN A 536 -21.72 -30.89 -14.81
N VAL A 537 -20.69 -30.15 -14.41
CA VAL A 537 -20.73 -28.68 -14.33
C VAL A 537 -19.54 -28.11 -15.09
N ILE A 538 -19.82 -27.22 -16.03
CA ILE A 538 -18.84 -26.59 -16.93
C ILE A 538 -18.89 -25.07 -16.72
N ALA A 539 -17.73 -24.41 -16.66
CA ALA A 539 -17.66 -22.95 -16.67
C ALA A 539 -18.03 -22.41 -18.07
N HIS A 540 -19.03 -21.54 -18.16
CA HIS A 540 -19.51 -21.03 -19.46
C HIS A 540 -18.60 -19.90 -19.99
N GLY A 541 -18.31 -18.94 -19.12
CA GLY A 541 -17.21 -17.98 -19.28
C GLY A 541 -16.08 -18.29 -18.31
N PHE A 542 -15.20 -17.30 -18.09
CA PHE A 542 -14.28 -17.33 -16.96
C PHE A 542 -15.10 -17.30 -15.65
N ALA A 543 -14.80 -18.19 -14.71
CA ALA A 543 -15.55 -18.35 -13.48
C ALA A 543 -14.61 -18.35 -12.26
N ASN A 544 -14.85 -17.42 -11.34
CA ASN A 544 -14.11 -17.33 -10.08
C ASN A 544 -14.97 -17.99 -8.99
N LEU A 545 -14.46 -19.07 -8.40
CA LEU A 545 -15.16 -19.90 -7.44
C LEU A 545 -14.42 -19.90 -6.09
N PHE A 546 -15.16 -19.94 -4.99
CA PHE A 546 -14.61 -20.38 -3.71
C PHE A 546 -14.82 -21.88 -3.57
N ILE A 547 -13.74 -22.60 -3.26
CA ILE A 547 -13.74 -24.02 -2.89
C ILE A 547 -13.80 -24.11 -1.35
N LEU A 548 -14.64 -25.00 -0.83
CA LEU A 548 -14.67 -25.40 0.58
C LEU A 548 -14.62 -26.92 0.70
N ASP A 549 -13.69 -27.43 1.49
CA ASP A 549 -13.44 -28.87 1.63
C ASP A 549 -14.40 -29.56 2.60
N LYS A 550 -14.65 -30.86 2.35
CA LYS A 550 -15.49 -31.69 3.21
C LYS A 550 -14.92 -31.86 4.62
N LYS A 551 -13.60 -31.76 4.81
CA LYS A 551 -12.93 -31.93 6.11
C LYS A 551 -13.22 -30.72 6.99
N ASP A 552 -12.70 -29.57 6.56
CA ASP A 552 -12.86 -28.24 7.13
C ASP A 552 -14.32 -27.95 7.53
N LEU A 553 -15.26 -28.16 6.60
CA LEU A 553 -16.69 -27.96 6.87
C LEU A 553 -17.22 -28.93 7.94
N ASN A 554 -16.80 -30.19 7.98
CA ASN A 554 -17.26 -31.11 9.03
C ASN A 554 -16.64 -30.79 10.40
N GLU A 555 -15.39 -30.35 10.44
CA GLU A 555 -14.67 -29.92 11.63
C GLU A 555 -15.35 -28.68 12.25
N ILE A 556 -15.58 -27.63 11.44
CA ILE A 556 -16.37 -26.45 11.86
C ILE A 556 -17.77 -26.88 12.35
N LEU A 557 -18.45 -27.78 11.61
CA LEU A 557 -19.77 -28.28 12.01
C LEU A 557 -19.75 -29.25 13.22
N VAL A 558 -18.62 -29.54 13.87
CA VAL A 558 -18.62 -30.12 15.23
C VAL A 558 -19.07 -29.06 16.25
N HIS A 559 -18.55 -27.84 16.13
CA HIS A 559 -18.80 -26.75 17.08
C HIS A 559 -20.19 -26.11 16.94
N TYR A 560 -20.81 -26.18 15.76
CA TYR A 560 -22.10 -25.54 15.46
C TYR A 560 -23.22 -26.56 15.15
N PRO A 561 -23.72 -27.34 16.13
CA PRO A 561 -24.66 -28.44 15.90
C PRO A 561 -26.04 -28.01 15.37
N GLU A 562 -26.56 -26.83 15.74
CA GLU A 562 -27.84 -26.34 15.20
C GLU A 562 -27.71 -25.92 13.72
N SER A 563 -26.63 -25.22 13.37
CA SER A 563 -26.31 -24.94 11.96
C SER A 563 -26.12 -26.24 11.15
N LYS A 564 -25.49 -27.27 11.73
CA LYS A 564 -25.36 -28.62 11.13
C LYS A 564 -26.73 -29.26 10.87
N LYS A 565 -27.67 -29.17 11.81
CA LYS A 565 -29.08 -29.63 11.63
C LYS A 565 -29.78 -28.84 10.54
N LEU A 566 -29.65 -27.51 10.52
CA LEU A 566 -30.27 -26.64 9.51
C LEU A 566 -29.74 -26.90 8.10
N LEU A 567 -28.42 -27.01 7.92
CA LEU A 567 -27.78 -27.33 6.64
C LEU A 567 -28.23 -28.70 6.12
N ARG A 568 -28.27 -29.73 6.98
CA ARG A 568 -28.84 -31.04 6.63
C ARG A 568 -30.32 -30.95 6.24
N LYS A 569 -31.13 -30.14 6.94
CA LYS A 569 -32.56 -29.91 6.63
C LYS A 569 -32.73 -29.22 5.26
N LYS A 570 -31.89 -28.24 4.93
CA LYS A 570 -31.87 -27.56 3.63
C LYS A 570 -31.41 -28.46 2.49
N ALA A 571 -30.30 -29.17 2.65
CA ALA A 571 -29.79 -30.10 1.64
C ALA A 571 -30.79 -31.22 1.33
N ARG A 572 -31.48 -31.77 2.35
CA ARG A 572 -32.59 -32.70 2.15
C ARG A 572 -33.72 -32.09 1.31
N LYS A 573 -34.15 -30.85 1.60
CA LYS A 573 -35.16 -30.13 0.79
C LYS A 573 -34.72 -29.91 -0.66
N MET A 574 -33.45 -29.57 -0.89
CA MET A 574 -32.87 -29.39 -2.24
C MET A 574 -32.86 -30.72 -3.00
N LEU A 575 -32.41 -31.80 -2.37
CA LEU A 575 -32.45 -33.17 -2.93
C LEU A 575 -33.87 -33.61 -3.31
N THR A 576 -34.86 -33.41 -2.42
CA THR A 576 -36.25 -33.77 -2.74
C THR A 576 -36.84 -32.92 -3.85
N LYS A 577 -36.46 -31.64 -3.96
CA LYS A 577 -36.97 -30.74 -5.03
C LYS A 577 -36.33 -31.04 -6.40
N GLY A 578 -35.17 -31.70 -6.43
CA GLY A 578 -34.53 -32.20 -7.65
C GLY A 578 -35.19 -33.47 -8.20
N LYS A 579 -35.84 -34.29 -7.36
CA LYS A 579 -36.69 -35.41 -7.81
C LYS A 579 -38.10 -34.92 -8.12
N LYS A 580 -38.33 -34.44 -9.36
CA LYS A 580 -39.65 -34.65 -9.97
C LYS A 580 -39.84 -36.15 -10.20
N PRO A 581 -41.03 -36.73 -9.97
CA PRO A 581 -41.30 -38.11 -10.34
C PRO A 581 -41.36 -38.23 -11.87
N ASP A 582 -40.86 -39.34 -12.39
CA ASP A 582 -41.05 -39.72 -13.79
C ASP A 582 -42.56 -39.89 -14.09
N PRO A 583 -43.04 -39.51 -15.30
CA PRO A 583 -44.44 -39.68 -15.66
C PRO A 583 -44.77 -41.17 -15.73
N LYS A 584 -45.54 -41.67 -14.76
CA LYS A 584 -45.99 -43.06 -14.76
C LYS A 584 -46.91 -43.31 -15.96
N GLU A 585 -46.40 -44.14 -16.86
CA GLU A 585 -47.16 -44.90 -17.84
C GLU A 585 -48.36 -45.58 -17.16
N ASN A 586 -49.56 -45.33 -17.70
CA ASN A 586 -50.80 -46.03 -17.34
C ASN A 586 -51.78 -45.83 -18.50
N ALA A 587 -51.95 -46.87 -19.31
CA ALA A 587 -52.79 -46.81 -20.50
C ALA A 587 -54.29 -46.91 -20.15
N LYS A 588 -55.12 -46.16 -20.87
CA LYS A 588 -56.52 -46.50 -21.18
C LYS A 588 -57.00 -45.67 -22.38
N GLU A 589 -57.39 -46.35 -23.45
CA GLU A 589 -57.88 -45.73 -24.69
C GLU A 589 -59.39 -45.44 -24.63
N PRO A 590 -59.85 -44.44 -25.40
CA PRO A 590 -61.20 -44.38 -25.95
C PRO A 590 -61.20 -44.54 -27.50
N PRO A 591 -62.25 -45.15 -28.09
CA PRO A 591 -62.30 -45.48 -29.52
C PRO A 591 -62.62 -44.28 -30.46
N ARG A 592 -62.55 -44.55 -31.78
CA ARG A 592 -62.80 -43.65 -32.93
C ARG A 592 -63.49 -44.44 -34.07
N PRO A 593 -64.00 -43.79 -35.14
CA PRO A 593 -64.64 -42.47 -35.30
C PRO A 593 -66.07 -42.65 -35.91
N PRO A 594 -66.74 -41.66 -36.59
CA PRO A 594 -66.37 -41.28 -37.97
C PRO A 594 -66.56 -39.77 -38.39
N VAL A 595 -65.60 -39.27 -39.17
CA VAL A 595 -65.78 -38.50 -40.43
C VAL A 595 -66.38 -37.06 -40.45
N ALA A 596 -65.55 -36.15 -41.02
CA ALA A 596 -65.84 -34.96 -41.85
C ALA A 596 -66.18 -33.55 -41.29
N ALA A 597 -65.50 -32.58 -41.96
CA ALA A 597 -65.97 -31.27 -42.45
C ALA A 597 -65.60 -29.96 -41.73
N ALA A 598 -65.20 -29.00 -42.59
CA ALA A 598 -65.18 -27.53 -42.44
C ALA A 598 -64.33 -26.87 -41.32
N ALA A 599 -63.25 -26.20 -41.73
CA ALA A 599 -62.64 -25.13 -40.94
C ALA A 599 -63.56 -23.90 -40.82
N ARG A 600 -63.51 -23.17 -39.71
CA ARG A 600 -64.22 -21.90 -39.48
C ARG A 600 -63.29 -20.79 -38.97
N LYS A 601 -63.75 -19.54 -39.13
CA LYS A 601 -62.95 -18.31 -39.06
C LYS A 601 -63.04 -17.57 -37.71
N GLU A 602 -62.29 -16.47 -37.63
CA GLU A 602 -62.08 -15.54 -36.52
C GLU A 602 -63.33 -14.98 -35.82
N THR A 603 -63.14 -14.47 -34.60
CA THR A 603 -64.08 -13.67 -33.80
C THR A 603 -63.52 -12.25 -33.55
N PRO A 604 -64.34 -11.25 -33.16
CA PRO A 604 -64.58 -10.12 -34.05
C PRO A 604 -63.81 -8.81 -33.74
N LYS A 605 -63.75 -7.94 -34.76
CA LYS A 605 -62.94 -6.70 -34.81
C LYS A 605 -63.32 -5.57 -33.82
N LEU A 606 -64.41 -5.70 -33.06
CA LEU A 606 -64.90 -4.63 -32.16
C LEU A 606 -63.95 -4.33 -30.98
N LEU A 607 -63.24 -5.34 -30.46
CA LEU A 607 -62.32 -5.15 -29.32
C LEU A 607 -61.00 -4.44 -29.68
N ARG A 608 -60.59 -4.40 -30.97
CA ARG A 608 -59.41 -3.63 -31.40
C ARG A 608 -59.72 -2.14 -31.58
N ALA A 609 -60.87 -1.80 -32.17
CA ALA A 609 -61.27 -0.41 -32.39
C ALA A 609 -61.42 0.39 -31.08
N ALA A 610 -61.88 -0.26 -30.00
CA ALA A 610 -61.96 0.37 -28.68
C ALA A 610 -60.57 0.74 -28.11
N LEU A 611 -59.57 -0.14 -28.29
CA LEU A 611 -58.21 0.07 -27.78
C LEU A 611 -57.46 1.20 -28.51
N GLU A 612 -57.58 1.27 -29.85
CA GLU A 612 -56.93 2.33 -30.65
C GLU A 612 -57.43 3.74 -30.31
N MET A 613 -58.70 3.87 -29.88
CA MET A 613 -59.27 5.16 -29.44
C MET A 613 -58.73 5.60 -28.06
N THR A 614 -58.48 4.66 -27.15
CA THR A 614 -57.85 4.95 -25.85
C THR A 614 -56.36 5.28 -25.96
N GLU A 615 -55.61 4.70 -26.90
CA GLU A 615 -54.19 5.03 -27.08
C GLU A 615 -53.96 6.41 -27.74
N ARG A 616 -54.97 6.97 -28.42
CA ARG A 616 -54.89 8.29 -29.07
C ARG A 616 -55.17 9.49 -28.17
N THR A 617 -55.81 9.29 -27.01
CA THR A 617 -56.23 10.39 -26.12
C THR A 617 -55.26 10.68 -24.96
N SER A 618 -54.34 9.76 -24.65
CA SER A 618 -53.33 9.93 -23.59
C SER A 618 -51.99 10.45 -24.14
N GLY A 619 -51.90 11.77 -24.33
CA GLY A 619 -50.76 12.46 -24.97
C GLY A 619 -49.43 12.49 -24.19
N LEU A 620 -48.88 11.34 -23.79
CA LEU A 620 -47.72 11.24 -22.89
C LEU A 620 -46.44 10.61 -23.51
N LYS A 621 -46.33 10.54 -24.84
CA LYS A 621 -45.10 10.06 -25.53
C LYS A 621 -44.08 11.17 -25.85
N GLY A 622 -44.46 12.45 -25.86
CA GLY A 622 -43.56 13.56 -26.23
C GLY A 622 -42.50 13.90 -25.17
N ALA A 623 -42.89 14.02 -23.90
CA ALA A 623 -42.01 14.52 -22.84
C ALA A 623 -40.81 13.60 -22.51
N LEU A 624 -40.97 12.28 -22.62
CA LEU A 624 -39.95 11.31 -22.23
C LEU A 624 -38.88 11.05 -23.31
N ALA A 625 -39.15 11.41 -24.58
CA ALA A 625 -38.17 11.29 -25.65
C ALA A 625 -36.99 12.26 -25.46
N GLY A 626 -37.29 13.55 -25.21
CA GLY A 626 -36.27 14.60 -25.07
C GLY A 626 -35.35 14.45 -23.86
N VAL A 627 -35.79 13.75 -22.81
CA VAL A 627 -34.94 13.41 -21.65
C VAL A 627 -33.89 12.37 -22.05
N LYS A 628 -34.31 11.29 -22.72
CA LYS A 628 -33.45 10.16 -23.08
C LYS A 628 -32.35 10.54 -24.07
N GLU A 629 -32.60 11.50 -24.96
CA GLU A 629 -31.61 11.97 -25.92
C GLU A 629 -30.52 12.87 -25.27
N LYS A 630 -30.91 13.74 -24.33
CA LYS A 630 -29.96 14.62 -23.61
C LYS A 630 -28.96 13.82 -22.76
N THR A 631 -29.41 12.81 -22.02
CA THR A 631 -28.52 11.97 -21.19
C THR A 631 -27.48 11.23 -22.03
N ASN A 632 -27.85 10.78 -23.23
CA ASN A 632 -26.95 10.04 -24.12
C ASN A 632 -25.84 10.96 -24.69
N LYS A 633 -26.19 12.19 -25.09
CA LYS A 633 -25.21 13.19 -25.57
C LYS A 633 -24.19 13.59 -24.50
N SER A 634 -24.59 13.70 -23.23
CA SER A 634 -23.65 13.96 -22.12
C SER A 634 -22.72 12.80 -21.78
N PHE A 635 -23.10 11.55 -22.10
CA PHE A 635 -22.25 10.39 -21.82
C PHE A 635 -21.14 10.23 -22.88
N VAL A 636 -21.47 10.50 -24.14
CA VAL A 636 -20.51 10.46 -25.26
C VAL A 636 -19.43 11.54 -25.12
N SER A 637 -19.79 12.79 -24.76
CA SER A 637 -18.80 13.87 -24.63
C SER A 637 -17.80 13.64 -23.49
N LEU A 638 -18.21 13.01 -22.38
CA LEU A 638 -17.30 12.61 -21.30
C LEU A 638 -16.33 11.52 -21.75
N GLN A 639 -16.80 10.53 -22.53
CA GLN A 639 -15.97 9.46 -23.05
C GLN A 639 -14.96 9.96 -24.11
N GLU A 640 -15.34 10.94 -24.93
CA GLU A 640 -14.45 11.59 -25.90
C GLU A 640 -13.44 12.56 -25.25
N THR A 641 -13.78 13.12 -24.08
CA THR A 641 -12.83 13.95 -23.31
C THR A 641 -11.77 13.07 -22.64
N LEU A 642 -12.16 11.92 -22.07
CA LEU A 642 -11.23 11.00 -21.39
C LEU A 642 -10.22 10.33 -22.33
N SER A 643 -10.60 10.04 -23.58
CA SER A 643 -9.68 9.44 -24.56
C SER A 643 -8.55 10.40 -24.99
N ARG A 644 -8.83 11.70 -25.09
CA ARG A 644 -7.84 12.74 -25.48
C ARG A 644 -6.79 13.03 -24.38
N VAL A 645 -6.99 12.58 -23.15
CA VAL A 645 -6.06 12.83 -22.02
C VAL A 645 -4.97 11.77 -21.89
N LEU A 646 -5.12 10.58 -22.50
CA LEU A 646 -4.19 9.46 -22.31
C LEU A 646 -3.09 9.28 -23.37
N CYS A 647 -3.20 9.90 -24.55
CA CYS A 647 -2.20 9.78 -25.63
C CYS A 647 -2.00 11.12 -26.37
N PRO A 648 -0.81 11.76 -26.29
CA PRO A 648 -0.42 12.80 -27.22
C PRO A 648 0.18 12.21 -28.52
N ASP A 649 -0.28 12.74 -29.65
CA ASP A 649 0.35 12.81 -30.97
C ASP A 649 1.01 11.57 -31.60
N LEU A 650 0.28 10.99 -32.57
CA LEU A 650 0.89 10.59 -33.84
C LEU A 650 -0.12 10.77 -34.99
N GLN A 651 -0.15 11.97 -35.59
CA GLN A 651 -0.96 12.23 -36.78
C GLN A 651 -0.20 11.83 -38.06
N LEU A 652 -0.73 10.85 -38.80
CA LEU A 652 -0.58 10.82 -40.25
C LEU A 652 -1.91 11.31 -40.85
N GLY A 653 -1.85 12.35 -41.66
CA GLY A 653 -2.98 12.80 -42.46
C GLY A 653 -3.16 11.94 -43.70
N SER A 654 -4.41 11.70 -44.08
CA SER A 654 -4.79 11.06 -45.35
C SER A 654 -5.95 11.82 -45.99
N ASN A 655 -5.74 12.35 -47.19
CA ASN A 655 -6.76 12.61 -48.21
C ASN A 655 -6.08 13.29 -49.42
N GLU A 656 -5.82 12.55 -50.49
CA GLU A 656 -6.26 12.81 -51.87
C GLU A 656 -5.91 11.58 -52.76
N PRO A 657 -6.52 11.42 -53.95
CA PRO A 657 -6.84 10.09 -54.50
C PRO A 657 -5.80 9.46 -55.44
N ASP A 658 -6.04 8.19 -55.79
CA ASP A 658 -5.19 7.35 -56.63
C ASP A 658 -5.00 7.85 -58.08
N GLU A 659 -3.75 7.88 -58.54
CA GLU A 659 -3.43 7.54 -59.92
C GLU A 659 -2.08 6.78 -59.99
N GLN A 660 -1.99 5.82 -60.92
CA GLN A 660 -0.76 5.14 -61.39
C GLN A 660 0.14 4.44 -60.34
N LEU A 661 0.09 3.09 -60.27
CA LEU A 661 1.30 2.24 -60.39
C LEU A 661 1.02 0.72 -60.51
N ASP A 662 0.27 0.31 -61.54
CA ASP A 662 0.27 -1.10 -61.95
C ASP A 662 1.50 -1.39 -62.86
N LYS A 663 2.67 -1.64 -62.26
CA LYS A 663 3.88 -2.08 -62.98
C LYS A 663 5.00 -2.65 -62.10
N LEU A 664 5.76 -3.58 -62.70
CA LEU A 664 7.11 -4.03 -62.33
C LEU A 664 7.29 -4.85 -61.04
N ARG A 665 6.62 -6.01 -61.01
CA ARG A 665 7.06 -7.18 -60.23
C ARG A 665 8.01 -8.07 -61.05
N ASN A 666 9.34 -7.86 -60.98
CA ASN A 666 10.37 -8.93 -60.92
C ASN A 666 11.83 -8.40 -60.94
N PRO A 667 12.82 -9.18 -60.44
CA PRO A 667 14.23 -8.75 -60.35
C PRO A 667 15.20 -9.52 -61.29
N THR A 668 16.24 -8.85 -61.81
CA THR A 668 17.47 -9.49 -62.34
C THR A 668 18.69 -8.55 -62.32
N SER A 669 19.87 -9.15 -62.12
CA SER A 669 21.25 -8.72 -62.51
C SER A 669 21.52 -7.23 -62.81
N HIS A 670 22.44 -6.54 -62.11
CA HIS A 670 23.88 -6.67 -62.40
C HIS A 670 24.83 -6.22 -61.27
N LYS A 671 26.11 -6.63 -61.38
CA LYS A 671 27.22 -6.31 -60.46
C LYS A 671 27.98 -5.00 -60.84
N PRO A 672 28.91 -4.49 -59.99
CA PRO A 672 29.04 -3.04 -59.75
C PRO A 672 30.11 -2.31 -60.58
N LYS A 673 30.12 -0.98 -60.46
CA LYS A 673 31.33 -0.14 -60.66
C LYS A 673 31.79 0.48 -59.35
N ASN A 674 33.06 0.88 -59.32
CA ASN A 674 33.87 1.07 -58.11
C ASN A 674 34.51 2.47 -58.11
N THR A 675 34.23 3.29 -57.10
CA THR A 675 34.94 4.56 -56.85
C THR A 675 35.16 4.77 -55.36
N LYS A 676 36.40 5.03 -54.95
CA LYS A 676 36.77 5.39 -53.57
C LYS A 676 36.57 6.90 -53.36
N MET A 677 36.17 7.32 -52.16
CA MET A 677 36.80 8.49 -51.48
C MET A 677 36.49 8.56 -49.96
N ASN A 678 37.33 7.83 -49.22
CA ASN A 678 37.98 8.22 -47.96
C ASN A 678 37.57 9.55 -47.29
N TRP A 679 37.08 9.49 -46.04
CA TRP A 679 37.12 10.60 -45.05
C TRP A 679 37.16 10.09 -43.58
N GLU A 680 38.16 9.30 -43.22
CA GLU A 680 38.47 9.05 -41.79
C GLU A 680 39.52 10.05 -41.27
N ARG A 681 39.09 11.05 -40.48
CA ARG A 681 39.98 11.76 -39.53
C ARG A 681 39.23 12.55 -38.44
N ARG A 682 38.69 11.85 -37.43
CA ARG A 682 38.52 12.34 -36.04
C ARG A 682 37.98 11.26 -35.10
N LEU A 683 38.89 10.44 -34.58
CA LEU A 683 38.96 10.00 -33.19
C LEU A 683 40.43 9.65 -32.89
#